data_AF-M7AZR1-F1
#
_entry.id   AF-M7AZR1-F1
#
_cell.length_a   1.000
_cell.length_b   1.000
_cell.length_c   1.000
_cell.angle_alpha   90.00
_cell.angle_beta   90.00
_cell.angle_gamma   90.00
#
_symmetry.space_group_name_H-M   'P 1'
#
loop_
_entity.id
_entity.type
_entity.pdbx_description
1 polymer ?
#
loop_
_entity_poly.entity_id
_entity_poly.type
_entity_poly.pdbx_seq_one_letter_code
_entity_poly.pdbx_strand_id
1 'polypeptide(L)'
;MVTDQYGNQIQTLSGSCINSLGISGNGLDKSNLKTTWQESTQTMTVKGISFYPGPPGSKELCFAWREFSDFLRVNLTSGPPVKLHLMDWPELEEPIAVINGRELQKPLIVQLCDQWENPSPEPNVKISLVKANNLKNKASDEMLLQFRLLPTKGRCGDRTQLLPAENNFCSSAFCTPQGSVAIEHSSSSQPARNKKDPAFFAAPARPHFMVSVISEDNNIIKNINPGRISMKMWEGQSSENRVPANVTTLGCSKVKDGKDEGFFYFRDKMVPERVGTYSIQFAFAIDKTNILSSEQIIIEVVPNDPVQLLPESPPATPVVSNVRTVASRTLIKDLWLHIKDEYNNSTGNNLVGKIIAVIKSSSEEDTEIPVFQGKVKTIEFPFNRGSAEIVNLVLAENSPGRDSTEYILEFEADLPALAKPLEPYRLSFMFYNDFKKQQQMAMLTRKRDELSKSIAAYRNMFDTTEQLVTEMKYQVQEAETKQSHLKNELKKHQIDIPQTNILQYVDSLIKQKMLEQEGVKKSPRRSCTLSNYPKDNQDILGKIAHLAQIEDDKAAKVISWHMASDMDCVVTLTTAAARRIFDETQGRQQVLPLDSVYKKTLPDWNRTLPHLRNGRNHFRPIGNPVFARDLLTFPENVEHCQIVFGMLLGDTIIIDDLDAANHYRKEVVKITHCPTLLTREGDRIRSNGKFGGLQNKAPPMDKLRGMVFGAPMPKLYRTLSGQIDLLQQYRTAVVKLHSVNQDLHSQLQSLNTPDMQKTKQELAEQEKSLKLIEEKLGLRGPMDRVSRAALFSRPVRPKGPSQYDCMAQWTESVWLTSSAGLCGLVAFQGIGSPPKNSSQFRRMYRLSYEEAAASANLHIRIEWDPTEGKGIDQSYLMESNCVLKNVNKL
;
A
#
# COMPACT_ATOMS: atom_id res chain seq x y z
N MET A 1 55.03 -26.76 63.75
CA MET A 1 56.33 -27.39 63.98
C MET A 1 56.79 -28.07 62.70
N VAL A 2 57.96 -27.69 62.21
CA VAL A 2 58.59 -28.30 61.03
C VAL A 2 59.71 -29.22 61.50
N THR A 3 59.74 -30.45 60.98
CA THR A 3 60.78 -31.44 61.27
C THR A 3 61.59 -31.77 60.03
N ASP A 4 62.80 -32.28 60.21
CA ASP A 4 63.54 -32.93 59.13
C ASP A 4 62.93 -34.31 58.77
N GLN A 5 63.53 -34.98 57.78
CA GLN A 5 63.13 -36.32 57.31
C GLN A 5 63.35 -37.44 58.33
N TYR A 6 63.94 -37.15 59.50
CA TYR A 6 64.18 -38.07 60.61
C TYR A 6 63.32 -37.73 61.85
N GLY A 7 62.49 -36.68 61.77
CA GLY A 7 61.60 -36.24 62.85
C GLY A 7 62.21 -35.21 63.81
N ASN A 8 63.43 -34.73 63.58
CA ASN A 8 64.07 -33.72 64.44
C ASN A 8 63.44 -32.34 64.21
N GLN A 9 63.11 -31.61 65.29
CA GLN A 9 62.54 -30.26 65.18
C GLN A 9 63.58 -29.24 64.67
N ILE A 10 63.24 -28.53 63.59
CA ILE A 10 64.13 -27.52 62.99
C ILE A 10 64.05 -26.22 63.78
N GLN A 11 65.01 -26.01 64.70
CA GLN A 11 65.09 -24.82 65.56
C GLN A 11 65.57 -23.54 64.84
N THR A 12 66.13 -23.66 63.64
CA THR A 12 66.72 -22.54 62.88
C THR A 12 65.70 -21.70 62.09
N LEU A 13 64.42 -22.10 62.08
CA LEU A 13 63.32 -21.37 61.45
C LEU A 13 62.78 -20.29 62.40
N SER A 14 63.18 -19.04 62.15
CA SER A 14 62.80 -17.86 62.95
C SER A 14 62.28 -16.73 62.05
N GLY A 15 61.71 -15.67 62.63
CA GLY A 15 61.13 -14.55 61.87
C GLY A 15 62.09 -13.86 60.89
N SER A 16 63.42 -13.93 61.13
CA SER A 16 64.43 -13.39 60.21
C SER A 16 64.50 -14.13 58.86
N CYS A 17 64.02 -15.37 58.79
CA CYS A 17 64.06 -16.20 57.58
C CYS A 17 63.24 -15.62 56.41
N ILE A 18 62.27 -14.74 56.68
CA ILE A 18 61.47 -14.04 55.67
C ILE A 18 62.32 -13.14 54.77
N ASN A 19 63.40 -12.56 55.30
CA ASN A 19 64.29 -11.69 54.54
C ASN A 19 65.02 -12.43 53.40
N SER A 20 64.94 -13.76 53.36
CA SER A 20 65.49 -14.63 52.31
C SER A 20 64.42 -15.25 51.39
N LEU A 21 63.13 -14.88 51.53
CA LEU A 21 62.04 -15.38 50.67
C LEU A 21 61.88 -14.48 49.44
N GLY A 22 62.45 -14.91 48.31
CA GLY A 22 62.20 -14.32 47.01
C GLY A 22 60.85 -14.78 46.45
N ILE A 23 60.02 -13.84 46.00
CA ILE A 23 58.74 -14.13 45.33
C ILE A 23 58.78 -13.52 43.93
N SER A 24 58.46 -14.31 42.91
CA SER A 24 58.49 -13.90 41.52
C SER A 24 57.42 -14.61 40.69
N GLY A 25 57.00 -14.01 39.59
CA GLY A 25 55.99 -14.55 38.69
C GLY A 25 55.66 -13.56 37.59
N ASN A 26 55.18 -14.04 36.44
CA ASN A 26 55.03 -13.19 35.26
C ASN A 26 53.91 -12.15 35.44
N GLY A 27 54.26 -10.86 35.42
CA GLY A 27 53.35 -9.75 35.67
C GLY A 27 52.83 -9.66 37.12
N LEU A 28 53.52 -10.25 38.10
CA LEU A 28 53.24 -10.05 39.53
C LEU A 28 53.53 -8.59 39.92
N ASP A 29 52.53 -7.90 40.47
CA ASP A 29 52.73 -6.60 41.10
C ASP A 29 53.21 -6.79 42.54
N LYS A 30 54.30 -6.11 42.89
CA LYS A 30 54.93 -6.18 44.22
C LYS A 30 54.52 -5.02 45.14
N SER A 31 53.77 -4.04 44.64
CA SER A 31 53.41 -2.82 45.38
C SER A 31 52.68 -3.09 46.71
N ASN A 32 51.82 -4.11 46.73
CA ASN A 32 50.97 -4.46 47.87
C ASN A 32 51.40 -5.75 48.59
N LEU A 33 52.46 -6.41 48.11
CA LEU A 33 52.90 -7.73 48.57
C LEU A 33 53.56 -7.65 49.97
N LYS A 34 53.04 -8.39 50.94
CA LYS A 34 53.51 -8.38 52.34
C LYS A 34 53.72 -9.79 52.87
N THR A 35 54.92 -10.07 53.37
CA THR A 35 55.27 -11.36 54.00
C THR A 35 55.39 -11.17 55.52
N THR A 36 54.77 -12.05 56.30
CA THR A 36 54.71 -11.98 57.77
C THR A 36 54.96 -13.36 58.40
N TRP A 37 55.69 -13.40 59.52
CA TRP A 37 55.97 -14.65 60.24
C TRP A 37 54.80 -15.02 61.15
N GLN A 38 54.39 -16.28 61.14
CA GLN A 38 53.43 -16.82 62.09
C GLN A 38 54.15 -17.77 63.06
N GLU A 39 54.43 -17.27 64.24
CA GLU A 39 55.29 -17.93 65.24
C GLU A 39 54.65 -19.18 65.85
N SER A 40 53.33 -19.18 66.05
CA SER A 40 52.56 -20.31 66.61
C SER A 40 52.53 -21.55 65.70
N THR A 41 52.72 -21.38 64.40
CA THR A 41 52.73 -22.45 63.39
C THR A 41 54.14 -22.74 62.87
N GLN A 42 55.04 -21.75 62.98
CA GLN A 42 56.37 -21.67 62.35
C GLN A 42 56.30 -21.58 60.81
N THR A 43 55.39 -20.75 60.28
CA THR A 43 55.19 -20.58 58.82
C THR A 43 55.37 -19.14 58.34
N MET A 44 55.78 -18.99 57.07
CA MET A 44 55.76 -17.70 56.38
C MET A 44 54.38 -17.51 55.72
N THR A 45 53.71 -16.40 56.02
CA THR A 45 52.43 -16.04 55.39
C THR A 45 52.64 -14.89 54.43
N VAL A 46 52.17 -15.03 53.18
CA VAL A 46 52.22 -13.99 52.15
C VAL A 46 50.81 -13.48 51.87
N LYS A 47 50.65 -12.15 51.81
CA LYS A 47 49.38 -11.45 51.56
C LYS A 47 49.56 -10.34 50.53
N GLY A 48 48.47 -9.90 49.90
CA GLY A 48 48.52 -8.82 48.91
C GLY A 48 49.15 -9.22 47.58
N ILE A 49 49.00 -10.50 47.17
CA ILE A 49 49.39 -10.97 45.84
C ILE A 49 48.44 -10.33 44.82
N SER A 50 48.96 -9.46 43.96
CA SER A 50 48.24 -8.82 42.85
C SER A 50 49.05 -8.95 41.55
N PHE A 51 48.40 -8.76 40.40
CA PHE A 51 49.06 -8.79 39.09
C PHE A 51 48.72 -7.52 38.32
N TYR A 52 49.62 -7.10 37.43
CA TYR A 52 49.34 -6.02 36.48
C TYR A 52 48.23 -6.43 35.49
N PRO A 53 47.47 -5.46 34.94
CA PRO A 53 46.42 -5.71 33.96
C PRO A 53 46.90 -6.56 32.78
N GLY A 54 46.04 -7.48 32.33
CA GLY A 54 46.32 -8.40 31.24
C GLY A 54 45.29 -9.54 31.17
N PRO A 55 45.45 -10.48 30.23
CA PRO A 55 44.47 -11.52 29.98
C PRO A 55 44.33 -12.52 31.13
N PRO A 56 43.14 -13.11 31.33
CA PRO A 56 42.92 -14.23 32.23
C PRO A 56 43.69 -15.46 31.75
N GLY A 57 44.03 -16.34 32.69
CA GLY A 57 44.87 -17.50 32.42
C GLY A 57 45.67 -17.94 33.62
N SER A 58 46.50 -18.96 33.42
CA SER A 58 47.33 -19.54 34.47
C SER A 58 48.66 -18.81 34.59
N LYS A 59 49.00 -18.32 35.78
CA LYS A 59 50.26 -17.67 36.11
C LYS A 59 50.93 -18.42 37.25
N GLU A 60 52.20 -18.77 37.07
CA GLU A 60 52.99 -19.46 38.09
C GLU A 60 53.76 -18.44 38.94
N LEU A 61 53.69 -18.65 40.26
CA LEU A 61 54.42 -17.89 41.27
C LEU A 61 55.52 -18.78 41.86
N CYS A 62 56.77 -18.43 41.58
CA CYS A 62 57.93 -19.07 42.19
C CYS A 62 58.20 -18.43 43.56
N PHE A 63 58.14 -19.25 44.61
CA PHE A 63 58.56 -18.95 45.97
C PHE A 63 59.93 -19.60 46.19
N ALA A 64 60.99 -18.79 46.15
CA ALA A 64 62.37 -19.22 46.33
C ALA A 64 62.87 -18.83 47.72
N TRP A 65 63.32 -19.80 48.51
CA TRP A 65 63.91 -19.58 49.82
C TRP A 65 65.28 -20.26 49.90
N ARG A 66 66.34 -19.44 49.83
CA ARG A 66 67.73 -19.89 49.66
C ARG A 66 67.87 -20.77 48.41
N GLU A 67 68.15 -22.06 48.59
CA GLU A 67 68.33 -23.07 47.54
C GLU A 67 67.10 -23.97 47.32
N PHE A 68 65.99 -23.71 48.03
CA PHE A 68 64.68 -24.32 47.76
C PHE A 68 63.81 -23.41 46.90
N SER A 69 63.08 -23.97 45.93
CA SER A 69 62.10 -23.25 45.11
C SER A 69 60.85 -24.10 44.88
N ASP A 70 59.68 -23.52 45.12
CA ASP A 70 58.37 -24.14 44.84
C ASP A 70 57.49 -23.21 43.99
N PHE A 71 56.58 -23.79 43.20
CA PHE A 71 55.84 -23.13 42.13
C PHE A 71 54.32 -23.24 42.32
N LEU A 72 53.70 -22.17 42.81
CA LEU A 72 52.25 -22.10 42.96
C LEU A 72 51.60 -21.61 41.66
N ARG A 73 50.84 -22.49 41.02
CA ARG A 73 50.07 -22.18 39.81
C ARG A 73 48.72 -21.53 40.17
N VAL A 74 48.60 -20.24 39.91
CA VAL A 74 47.39 -19.43 40.18
C VAL A 74 46.62 -19.18 38.88
N ASN A 75 45.33 -19.48 38.87
CA ASN A 75 44.45 -19.17 37.74
C ASN A 75 43.80 -17.79 37.96
N LEU A 76 44.12 -16.82 37.08
CA LEU A 76 43.38 -15.56 37.00
C LEU A 76 42.13 -15.75 36.14
N THR A 77 40.97 -15.50 36.73
CA THR A 77 39.69 -15.33 36.04
C THR A 77 39.45 -13.85 35.76
N SER A 78 38.66 -13.54 34.73
CA SER A 78 38.21 -12.17 34.45
C SER A 78 37.43 -11.58 35.64
N GLY A 79 37.47 -10.25 35.76
CA GLY A 79 36.73 -9.52 36.78
C GLY A 79 35.21 -9.44 36.56
N PRO A 80 34.47 -8.79 37.48
CA PRO A 80 33.07 -8.45 37.27
C PRO A 80 32.91 -7.51 36.04
N PRO A 81 31.74 -7.48 35.40
CA PRO A 81 31.54 -6.72 34.17
C PRO A 81 31.53 -5.20 34.42
N VAL A 82 32.31 -4.46 33.64
CA VAL A 82 32.44 -2.97 33.71
C VAL A 82 32.28 -2.31 32.33
N LYS A 83 32.43 -3.06 31.24
CA LYS A 83 32.35 -2.56 29.86
C LYS A 83 31.43 -3.44 29.00
N LEU A 84 30.80 -2.84 28.00
CA LEU A 84 30.18 -3.52 26.87
C LEU A 84 31.02 -3.26 25.62
N HIS A 85 31.51 -4.30 24.96
CA HIS A 85 32.26 -4.20 23.72
C HIS A 85 31.44 -4.75 22.55
N LEU A 86 31.45 -4.05 21.42
CA LEU A 86 30.74 -4.46 20.20
C LEU A 86 31.74 -5.16 19.26
N MET A 87 31.61 -6.47 19.08
CA MET A 87 32.51 -7.27 18.25
C MET A 87 32.22 -7.05 16.75
N ASP A 88 33.27 -7.14 15.92
CA ASP A 88 33.23 -7.14 14.45
C ASP A 88 32.72 -5.86 13.75
N TRP A 89 32.60 -4.74 14.48
CA TRP A 89 32.29 -3.42 13.94
C TRP A 89 33.37 -2.39 14.37
N PRO A 90 33.97 -1.63 13.43
CA PRO A 90 34.83 -0.50 13.79
C PRO A 90 34.02 0.64 14.43
N GLU A 91 34.71 1.64 14.98
CA GLU A 91 34.12 2.71 15.79
C GLU A 91 33.01 3.49 15.04
N LEU A 92 31.92 3.77 15.75
CA LEU A 92 30.61 4.14 15.18
C LEU A 92 30.49 5.62 14.75
N GLU A 93 31.52 6.17 14.12
CA GLU A 93 31.48 7.54 13.59
C GLU A 93 30.52 7.68 12.39
N GLU A 94 30.37 6.62 11.59
CA GLU A 94 29.44 6.57 10.46
C GLU A 94 28.14 5.78 10.78
N PRO A 95 26.97 6.21 10.25
CA PRO A 95 25.71 5.53 10.49
C PRO A 95 25.63 4.18 9.77
N ILE A 96 25.18 3.12 10.46
CA ILE A 96 24.98 1.81 9.85
C ILE A 96 23.80 1.89 8.86
N ALA A 97 24.06 1.64 7.57
CA ALA A 97 23.03 1.59 6.53
C ALA A 97 22.22 0.28 6.60
N VAL A 98 20.88 0.38 6.57
CA VAL A 98 19.95 -0.75 6.66
C VAL A 98 18.85 -0.64 5.59
N ILE A 99 18.64 -1.71 4.84
CA ILE A 99 17.58 -1.79 3.83
C ILE A 99 16.24 -2.06 4.51
N ASN A 100 15.25 -1.21 4.23
CA ASN A 100 13.93 -1.25 4.86
C ASN A 100 13.27 -2.64 4.75
N GLY A 101 12.92 -3.23 5.89
CA GLY A 101 12.25 -4.54 5.95
C GLY A 101 13.15 -5.78 5.86
N ARG A 102 14.48 -5.65 5.72
CA ARG A 102 15.44 -6.78 5.83
C ARG A 102 16.07 -6.85 7.22
N GLU A 103 16.53 -8.03 7.64
CA GLU A 103 17.42 -8.16 8.81
C GLU A 103 18.81 -7.59 8.49
N LEU A 104 19.57 -7.19 9.51
CA LEU A 104 20.96 -6.76 9.37
C LEU A 104 21.83 -7.92 8.87
N GLN A 105 22.61 -7.74 7.80
CA GLN A 105 23.38 -8.83 7.17
C GLN A 105 24.47 -9.45 8.06
N LYS A 106 24.91 -8.73 9.10
CA LYS A 106 25.73 -9.24 10.20
C LYS A 106 24.96 -9.00 11.51
N PRO A 107 24.87 -9.96 12.44
CA PRO A 107 24.30 -9.70 13.76
C PRO A 107 25.16 -8.69 14.54
N LEU A 108 24.54 -7.91 15.42
CA LEU A 108 25.28 -7.09 16.39
C LEU A 108 25.67 -8.00 17.57
N ILE A 109 26.96 -8.36 17.66
CA ILE A 109 27.50 -9.19 18.74
C ILE A 109 28.01 -8.28 19.86
N VAL A 110 27.41 -8.37 21.05
CA VAL A 110 27.88 -7.62 22.23
C VAL A 110 28.50 -8.58 23.24
N GLN A 111 29.74 -8.28 23.64
CA GLN A 111 30.48 -8.99 24.68
C GLN A 111 30.49 -8.16 25.97
N LEU A 112 30.13 -8.81 27.08
CA LEU A 112 30.36 -8.28 28.43
C LEU A 112 31.83 -8.47 28.80
N CYS A 113 32.49 -7.38 29.19
CA CYS A 113 33.90 -7.37 29.57
C CYS A 113 34.14 -6.73 30.93
N ASP A 114 35.21 -7.15 31.60
CA ASP A 114 35.71 -6.49 32.81
C ASP A 114 36.39 -5.13 32.49
N GLN A 115 36.90 -4.46 33.53
CA GLN A 115 37.60 -3.17 33.41
C GLN A 115 38.82 -3.20 32.47
N TRP A 116 39.41 -4.39 32.26
CA TRP A 116 40.59 -4.66 31.42
C TRP A 116 40.23 -5.38 30.12
N GLU A 117 38.96 -5.29 29.69
CA GLU A 117 38.43 -5.78 28.41
C GLU A 117 38.39 -7.30 28.24
N ASN A 118 38.61 -8.06 29.33
CA ASN A 118 38.49 -9.51 29.31
C ASN A 118 37.02 -9.95 29.36
N PRO A 119 36.58 -10.99 28.62
CA PRO A 119 35.21 -11.51 28.69
C PRO A 119 34.84 -11.91 30.13
N SER A 120 33.79 -11.29 30.68
CA SER A 120 33.36 -11.53 32.07
C SER A 120 32.42 -12.74 32.16
N PRO A 121 32.59 -13.65 33.15
CA PRO A 121 31.88 -14.93 33.21
C PRO A 121 30.51 -14.87 33.94
N GLU A 122 29.97 -13.68 34.24
CA GLU A 122 28.70 -13.60 35.00
C GLU A 122 27.47 -14.06 34.18
N PRO A 123 26.70 -15.05 34.68
CA PRO A 123 25.44 -15.46 34.04
C PRO A 123 24.28 -14.50 34.36
N ASN A 124 23.24 -14.53 33.53
CA ASN A 124 21.95 -13.85 33.72
C ASN A 124 21.98 -12.29 33.63
N VAL A 125 22.99 -11.70 32.97
CA VAL A 125 23.05 -10.24 32.77
C VAL A 125 22.04 -9.78 31.70
N LYS A 126 21.02 -9.04 32.14
CA LYS A 126 19.88 -8.66 31.30
C LYS A 126 20.11 -7.36 30.52
N ILE A 127 20.64 -7.47 29.30
CA ILE A 127 20.82 -6.33 28.39
C ILE A 127 19.57 -6.11 27.52
N SER A 128 19.16 -4.84 27.37
CA SER A 128 18.05 -4.43 26.49
C SER A 128 18.43 -3.23 25.63
N LEU A 129 18.20 -3.31 24.31
CA LEU A 129 18.19 -2.13 23.45
C LEU A 129 16.88 -1.35 23.66
N VAL A 130 16.99 -0.04 23.76
CA VAL A 130 15.85 0.89 23.86
C VAL A 130 15.79 1.73 22.59
N LYS A 131 14.66 1.67 21.87
CA LYS A 131 14.32 2.66 20.84
C LYS A 131 13.56 3.80 21.50
N ALA A 132 13.88 5.05 21.14
CA ALA A 132 13.05 6.19 21.50
C ALA A 132 11.59 5.94 21.04
N ASN A 133 10.66 6.00 22.00
CA ASN A 133 9.25 5.57 21.90
C ASN A 133 9.00 4.04 21.89
N ASN A 134 9.12 3.44 23.07
CA ASN A 134 8.18 2.45 23.64
C ASN A 134 7.83 1.18 22.83
N LEU A 135 8.62 0.10 23.00
CA LEU A 135 8.15 -1.29 22.99
C LEU A 135 9.17 -2.21 23.69
N LYS A 136 8.71 -3.31 24.32
CA LYS A 136 9.55 -4.24 25.12
C LYS A 136 9.84 -5.53 24.35
N ASN A 137 11.11 -5.96 24.32
CA ASN A 137 11.55 -7.25 23.81
C ASN A 137 12.04 -8.19 24.94
N LYS A 138 12.18 -9.49 24.63
CA LYS A 138 12.61 -10.54 25.58
C LYS A 138 14.13 -10.53 25.80
N ALA A 139 14.55 -11.09 26.95
CA ALA A 139 15.94 -11.41 27.26
C ALA A 139 16.31 -12.84 26.81
N SER A 140 17.60 -13.15 26.83
CA SER A 140 18.20 -14.48 26.62
C SER A 140 19.40 -14.62 27.57
N ASP A 141 19.69 -15.83 28.03
CA ASP A 141 20.56 -16.08 29.19
C ASP A 141 21.98 -16.56 28.78
N GLU A 142 22.51 -16.07 27.65
CA GLU A 142 23.81 -16.49 27.09
C GLU A 142 24.89 -15.39 27.15
N MET A 143 26.15 -15.80 27.34
CA MET A 143 27.31 -14.94 27.64
C MET A 143 27.80 -14.07 26.45
N LEU A 144 27.23 -14.25 25.26
CA LEU A 144 27.59 -13.59 24.01
C LEU A 144 26.32 -13.28 23.22
N LEU A 145 25.82 -12.05 23.32
CA LEU A 145 24.49 -11.70 22.83
C LEU A 145 24.53 -11.28 21.35
N GLN A 146 23.98 -12.13 20.48
CA GLN A 146 23.69 -11.79 19.09
C GLN A 146 22.34 -11.08 18.99
N PHE A 147 22.36 -9.75 18.89
CA PHE A 147 21.18 -8.97 18.58
C PHE A 147 20.90 -9.00 17.08
N ARG A 148 19.90 -9.79 16.68
CA ARG A 148 19.20 -9.59 15.40
C ARG A 148 18.18 -8.48 15.56
N LEU A 149 18.37 -7.38 14.84
CA LEU A 149 17.35 -6.35 14.70
C LEU A 149 16.19 -6.91 13.86
N LEU A 150 15.05 -7.14 14.52
CA LEU A 150 13.77 -7.42 13.86
C LEU A 150 13.51 -6.35 12.80
N PRO A 151 12.96 -6.70 11.61
CA PRO A 151 12.88 -5.81 10.46
C PRO A 151 12.14 -4.51 10.77
N THR A 152 12.91 -3.44 11.01
CA THR A 152 12.39 -2.13 11.39
C THR A 152 11.78 -1.44 10.17
N LYS A 153 10.45 -1.49 10.07
CA LYS A 153 9.70 -0.61 9.17
C LYS A 153 9.90 0.85 9.60
N GLY A 154 10.62 1.61 8.77
CA GLY A 154 10.80 3.05 8.89
C GLY A 154 10.67 3.73 7.53
N ARG A 155 11.02 5.00 7.43
CA ARG A 155 11.06 5.76 6.18
C ARG A 155 12.50 5.94 5.71
N CYS A 156 12.68 6.10 4.41
CA CYS A 156 13.95 6.53 3.85
C CYS A 156 14.37 7.86 4.50
N GLY A 157 15.58 7.91 5.03
CA GLY A 157 16.11 9.07 5.77
C GLY A 157 15.85 9.09 7.29
N ASP A 158 15.08 8.15 7.87
CA ASP A 158 14.95 8.05 9.34
C ASP A 158 16.30 7.66 9.98
N ARG A 159 16.96 8.61 10.66
CA ARG A 159 18.10 8.34 11.54
C ARG A 159 17.59 7.84 12.90
N THR A 160 17.77 6.56 13.19
CA THR A 160 17.45 5.98 14.51
C THR A 160 18.72 5.86 15.35
N GLN A 161 18.77 6.51 16.51
CA GLN A 161 19.81 6.26 17.52
C GLN A 161 19.56 4.92 18.23
N LEU A 162 20.62 4.15 18.45
CA LEU A 162 20.62 2.94 19.26
C LEU A 162 21.43 3.20 20.54
N LEU A 163 20.75 3.10 21.68
CA LEU A 163 21.36 3.15 23.02
C LEU A 163 21.31 1.75 23.65
N PRO A 164 22.47 1.12 23.91
CA PRO A 164 22.52 -0.14 24.64
C PRO A 164 22.54 0.11 26.16
N ALA A 165 21.61 -0.54 26.89
CA ALA A 165 21.57 -0.73 28.34
C ALA A 165 21.40 0.48 29.30
N GLU A 166 20.33 0.42 30.09
CA GLU A 166 20.39 0.68 31.55
C GLU A 166 20.52 -0.68 32.25
N ASN A 167 21.09 -0.76 33.46
CA ASN A 167 21.23 -2.02 34.21
C ASN A 167 20.86 -1.85 35.69
N ASN A 168 19.99 -2.73 36.20
CA ASN A 168 19.26 -2.55 37.47
C ASN A 168 20.04 -2.88 38.76
N PHE A 169 21.35 -3.10 38.67
CA PHE A 169 22.19 -3.56 39.80
C PHE A 169 23.36 -2.64 40.19
N CYS A 170 23.59 -1.53 39.47
CA CYS A 170 24.62 -0.56 39.85
C CYS A 170 24.21 0.87 39.53
N SER A 171 24.36 1.79 40.50
CA SER A 171 23.85 3.17 40.40
C SER A 171 24.69 4.09 39.49
N SER A 172 25.73 3.58 38.84
CA SER A 172 26.55 4.29 37.87
C SER A 172 26.19 3.84 36.44
N ALA A 173 25.65 4.74 35.63
CA ALA A 173 25.46 4.48 34.21
C ALA A 173 26.83 4.23 33.54
N PHE A 174 26.94 3.13 32.80
CA PHE A 174 28.15 2.80 32.04
C PHE A 174 28.31 3.75 30.84
N CYS A 175 29.54 3.95 30.36
CA CYS A 175 29.76 4.58 29.06
C CYS A 175 29.33 3.60 27.96
N THR A 176 28.24 3.92 27.26
CA THR A 176 27.58 3.05 26.30
C THR A 176 27.85 3.53 24.86
N PRO A 177 28.26 2.66 23.92
CA PRO A 177 28.50 3.06 22.54
C PRO A 177 27.21 3.58 21.88
N GLN A 178 27.22 4.85 21.43
CA GLN A 178 26.09 5.47 20.75
C GLN A 178 26.19 5.20 19.25
N GLY A 179 25.41 4.23 18.74
CA GLY A 179 25.29 3.97 17.31
C GLY A 179 24.14 4.74 16.69
N SER A 180 24.27 5.12 15.40
CA SER A 180 23.12 5.59 14.61
C SER A 180 22.90 4.69 13.39
N VAL A 181 21.64 4.48 13.03
CA VAL A 181 21.20 3.67 11.89
C VAL A 181 20.51 4.57 10.87
N ALA A 182 20.87 4.45 9.60
CA ALA A 182 20.23 5.13 8.48
C ALA A 182 19.50 4.11 7.59
N ILE A 183 18.30 4.46 7.10
CA ILE A 183 17.50 3.57 6.24
C ILE A 183 17.65 3.97 4.77
N GLU A 184 18.19 3.05 3.97
CA GLU A 184 18.51 3.26 2.56
C GLU A 184 17.70 2.35 1.61
N HIS A 185 17.66 2.74 0.33
CA HIS A 185 17.16 1.93 -0.77
C HIS A 185 18.30 1.60 -1.74
N SER A 186 18.46 0.33 -2.09
CA SER A 186 19.38 -0.12 -3.13
C SER A 186 18.98 0.47 -4.49
N SER A 187 19.83 1.30 -5.08
CA SER A 187 19.53 2.04 -6.31
C SER A 187 20.43 1.62 -7.49
N SER A 188 19.86 1.56 -8.69
CA SER A 188 20.62 1.55 -9.96
C SER A 188 19.82 2.07 -11.17
N SER A 189 18.85 2.96 -10.95
CA SER A 189 18.21 3.73 -12.03
C SER A 189 17.75 5.11 -11.54
N GLN A 190 18.55 6.14 -11.81
CA GLN A 190 18.06 7.52 -11.77
C GLN A 190 17.33 7.81 -13.09
N PRO A 191 16.05 8.20 -13.08
CA PRO A 191 15.49 9.02 -14.15
C PRO A 191 16.24 10.36 -14.13
N ALA A 192 16.64 10.88 -15.29
CA ALA A 192 17.37 12.13 -15.34
C ALA A 192 16.49 13.30 -14.82
N ARG A 193 16.93 13.97 -13.74
CA ARG A 193 16.45 15.29 -13.35
C ARG A 193 16.81 16.30 -14.46
N ASN A 194 15.95 16.44 -15.47
CA ASN A 194 15.82 17.64 -16.31
C ASN A 194 14.66 17.51 -17.34
N LYS A 195 13.46 17.89 -16.90
CA LYS A 195 12.45 18.59 -17.70
C LYS A 195 11.47 19.27 -16.73
N LYS A 196 10.90 20.41 -17.13
CA LYS A 196 10.04 21.23 -16.27
C LYS A 196 8.84 20.42 -15.78
N ASP A 197 8.42 20.66 -14.54
CA ASP A 197 7.16 20.13 -14.01
C ASP A 197 5.99 20.55 -14.92
N PRO A 198 5.01 19.67 -15.16
CA PRO A 198 3.91 19.96 -16.07
C PRO A 198 2.91 20.93 -15.42
N ALA A 199 2.94 22.18 -15.87
CA ALA A 199 1.90 23.16 -15.57
C ALA A 199 0.62 22.84 -16.36
N PHE A 200 -0.52 22.79 -15.67
CA PHE A 200 -1.85 22.59 -16.24
C PHE A 200 -2.73 23.81 -15.95
N PHE A 201 -3.44 24.32 -16.96
CA PHE A 201 -4.43 25.38 -16.74
C PHE A 201 -5.61 24.86 -15.89
N ALA A 202 -6.15 25.72 -15.02
CA ALA A 202 -7.36 25.50 -14.24
C ALA A 202 -8.58 25.36 -15.17
N ALA A 203 -8.82 24.15 -15.65
CA ALA A 203 -9.66 23.85 -16.80
C ALA A 203 -10.09 22.36 -16.75
N PRO A 204 -11.03 21.90 -17.59
CA PRO A 204 -11.38 20.48 -17.68
C PRO A 204 -10.35 19.72 -18.54
N ALA A 205 -9.06 20.04 -18.34
CA ALA A 205 -7.93 19.27 -18.84
C ALA A 205 -8.01 17.85 -18.26
N ARG A 206 -7.75 16.85 -19.11
CA ARG A 206 -7.90 15.42 -18.77
C ARG A 206 -6.54 14.74 -18.89
N PRO A 207 -5.65 14.85 -17.87
CA PRO A 207 -4.34 14.23 -17.93
C PRO A 207 -4.48 12.72 -18.04
N HIS A 208 -3.98 12.15 -19.14
CA HIS A 208 -3.95 10.71 -19.37
C HIS A 208 -2.73 10.09 -18.67
N PHE A 209 -2.89 9.72 -17.41
CA PHE A 209 -1.89 8.90 -16.72
C PHE A 209 -2.06 7.42 -17.08
N MET A 210 -0.97 6.82 -17.57
CA MET A 210 -0.83 5.38 -17.73
C MET A 210 0.06 4.86 -16.60
N VAL A 211 -0.44 3.89 -15.84
CA VAL A 211 0.23 3.36 -14.65
C VAL A 211 0.38 1.86 -14.79
N SER A 212 1.56 1.33 -14.48
CA SER A 212 1.80 -0.12 -14.39
C SER A 212 2.48 -0.46 -13.07
N VAL A 213 2.22 -1.66 -12.55
CA VAL A 213 2.96 -2.19 -11.40
C VAL A 213 4.02 -3.14 -11.94
N ILE A 214 5.27 -2.91 -11.58
CA ILE A 214 6.43 -3.68 -12.01
C ILE A 214 7.06 -4.42 -10.82
N SER A 215 7.65 -5.60 -11.07
CA SER A 215 8.53 -6.28 -10.12
C SER A 215 9.95 -5.72 -10.13
N GLU A 216 10.80 -6.18 -9.21
CA GLU A 216 12.25 -5.87 -9.15
C GLU A 216 12.97 -6.12 -10.49
N ASP A 217 12.52 -7.14 -11.24
CA ASP A 217 13.04 -7.48 -12.59
C ASP A 217 12.55 -6.54 -13.71
N ASN A 218 11.93 -5.40 -13.39
CA ASN A 218 11.24 -4.48 -14.32
C ASN A 218 10.06 -5.10 -15.11
N ASN A 219 9.58 -6.30 -14.75
CA ASN A 219 8.49 -6.97 -15.45
C ASN A 219 7.11 -6.43 -15.02
N ILE A 220 6.27 -6.06 -16.00
CA ILE A 220 4.90 -5.54 -15.78
C ILE A 220 3.94 -6.65 -15.33
N ILE A 221 3.25 -6.42 -14.21
CA ILE A 221 2.30 -7.36 -13.61
C ILE A 221 0.91 -7.20 -14.24
N LYS A 222 0.52 -8.19 -15.03
CA LYS A 222 -0.67 -8.14 -15.91
C LYS A 222 -2.01 -8.44 -15.24
N ASN A 223 -1.99 -9.09 -14.06
CA ASN A 223 -3.17 -9.69 -13.43
C ASN A 223 -3.70 -8.92 -12.19
N ILE A 224 -3.50 -7.60 -12.12
CA ILE A 224 -4.03 -6.78 -11.01
C ILE A 224 -5.46 -6.31 -11.31
N ASN A 225 -6.34 -6.42 -10.31
CA ASN A 225 -7.69 -5.86 -10.36
C ASN A 225 -7.63 -4.31 -10.36
N PRO A 226 -8.19 -3.60 -11.37
CA PRO A 226 -8.21 -2.14 -11.41
C PRO A 226 -8.80 -1.49 -10.15
N GLY A 227 -9.73 -2.16 -9.46
CA GLY A 227 -10.31 -1.70 -8.20
C GLY A 227 -9.38 -1.77 -6.98
N ARG A 228 -8.17 -2.34 -7.10
CA ARG A 228 -7.10 -2.27 -6.08
C ARG A 228 -6.12 -1.11 -6.34
N ILE A 229 -6.21 -0.39 -7.47
CA ILE A 229 -5.34 0.76 -7.80
C ILE A 229 -6.16 2.05 -7.79
N SER A 230 -5.63 3.08 -7.11
CA SER A 230 -6.26 4.39 -6.93
C SER A 230 -5.25 5.51 -7.18
N MET A 231 -5.75 6.66 -7.63
CA MET A 231 -4.99 7.91 -7.71
C MET A 231 -5.42 8.79 -6.54
N LYS A 232 -4.47 9.22 -5.72
CA LYS A 232 -4.68 10.15 -4.61
C LYS A 232 -4.15 11.51 -5.01
N MET A 233 -4.89 12.57 -4.67
CA MET A 233 -4.54 13.95 -4.98
C MET A 233 -4.84 14.87 -3.79
N TRP A 234 -3.95 15.81 -3.51
CA TRP A 234 -4.11 16.81 -2.47
C TRP A 234 -3.37 18.12 -2.78
N GLU A 235 -3.80 19.19 -2.12
CA GLU A 235 -3.24 20.53 -2.22
C GLU A 235 -1.97 20.66 -1.35
N GLY A 236 -0.95 21.32 -1.87
CA GLY A 236 0.32 21.55 -1.20
C GLY A 236 1.32 20.38 -1.29
N GLN A 237 2.61 20.73 -1.20
CA GLN A 237 3.72 19.77 -1.18
C GLN A 237 3.93 19.23 0.25
N SER A 238 3.81 17.92 0.45
CA SER A 238 4.07 17.31 1.76
C SER A 238 5.55 16.95 1.93
N SER A 239 6.20 17.53 2.95
CA SER A 239 7.62 17.27 3.30
C SER A 239 7.89 15.87 3.88
N GLU A 240 6.84 15.08 4.11
CA GLU A 240 6.90 13.66 4.38
C GLU A 240 5.91 12.91 3.49
N ASN A 241 6.13 11.61 3.24
CA ASN A 241 5.12 10.72 2.65
C ASN A 241 3.98 10.38 3.64
N ARG A 242 3.37 11.40 4.27
CA ARG A 242 2.04 11.32 4.90
C ARG A 242 1.01 11.86 3.92
N VAL A 243 0.08 10.99 3.54
CA VAL A 243 -1.17 11.34 2.85
C VAL A 243 -2.01 12.20 3.81
N PRO A 244 -2.36 13.46 3.48
CA PRO A 244 -3.18 14.31 4.35
C PRO A 244 -4.58 13.74 4.62
N ALA A 245 -5.29 14.30 5.60
CA ALA A 245 -6.69 13.95 5.87
C ALA A 245 -7.64 14.33 4.70
N ASN A 246 -7.29 15.37 3.94
CA ASN A 246 -8.16 16.03 2.96
C ASN A 246 -7.95 15.48 1.53
N VAL A 247 -7.75 14.17 1.37
CA VAL A 247 -7.23 13.58 0.11
C VAL A 247 -8.34 13.06 -0.80
N THR A 248 -8.43 13.63 -1.99
CA THR A 248 -9.30 13.13 -3.07
C THR A 248 -8.75 11.81 -3.59
N THR A 249 -9.54 10.73 -3.48
CA THR A 249 -9.16 9.40 -3.97
C THR A 249 -10.03 9.01 -5.17
N LEU A 250 -9.39 8.78 -6.32
CA LEU A 250 -10.03 8.51 -7.60
C LEU A 250 -9.72 7.07 -8.05
N GLY A 251 -10.74 6.30 -8.41
CA GLY A 251 -10.57 4.92 -8.92
C GLY A 251 -10.14 4.86 -10.38
N CYS A 252 -9.45 3.79 -10.77
CA CYS A 252 -9.06 3.53 -12.16
C CYS A 252 -10.26 3.60 -13.13
N SER A 253 -10.08 4.16 -14.33
CA SER A 253 -11.12 4.22 -15.36
C SER A 253 -11.30 2.87 -16.05
N LYS A 254 -12.47 2.62 -16.64
CA LYS A 254 -12.77 1.35 -17.33
C LYS A 254 -11.90 1.19 -18.58
N VAL A 255 -11.27 0.03 -18.73
CA VAL A 255 -10.47 -0.33 -19.91
C VAL A 255 -11.38 -0.42 -21.14
N LYS A 256 -10.97 0.20 -22.25
CA LYS A 256 -11.55 -0.05 -23.59
C LYS A 256 -10.77 -1.19 -24.25
N ASP A 257 -11.47 -2.26 -24.62
CA ASP A 257 -11.08 -3.30 -25.56
C ASP A 257 -9.63 -3.85 -25.52
N GLY A 258 -9.26 -4.42 -24.37
CA GLY A 258 -8.63 -5.75 -24.32
C GLY A 258 -7.27 -5.96 -25.00
N LYS A 259 -6.44 -4.92 -25.18
CA LYS A 259 -5.07 -5.06 -25.73
C LYS A 259 -3.94 -4.78 -24.74
N ASP A 260 -4.19 -3.96 -23.71
CA ASP A 260 -3.15 -3.40 -22.85
C ASP A 260 -3.11 -4.08 -21.46
N GLU A 261 -2.90 -5.40 -21.43
CA GLU A 261 -2.82 -6.16 -20.17
C GLU A 261 -1.64 -5.71 -19.29
N GLY A 262 -1.96 -5.21 -18.09
CA GLY A 262 -1.01 -4.69 -17.08
C GLY A 262 -0.91 -3.17 -17.00
N PHE A 263 -1.65 -2.44 -17.84
CA PHE A 263 -1.72 -0.98 -17.80
C PHE A 263 -3.05 -0.48 -17.23
N PHE A 264 -2.97 0.50 -16.34
CA PHE A 264 -4.08 1.08 -15.60
C PHE A 264 -4.21 2.55 -15.96
N TYR A 265 -5.40 2.92 -16.47
CA TYR A 265 -5.64 4.20 -17.09
C TYR A 265 -6.47 5.11 -16.21
N PHE A 266 -5.94 6.28 -15.88
CA PHE A 266 -6.68 7.36 -15.21
C PHE A 266 -7.13 8.42 -16.23
N ARG A 267 -7.84 7.97 -17.27
CA ARG A 267 -8.50 8.83 -18.26
C ARG A 267 -9.72 9.52 -17.66
N ASP A 268 -10.07 10.69 -18.19
CA ASP A 268 -11.23 11.50 -17.79
C ASP A 268 -11.30 11.87 -16.29
N LYS A 269 -10.14 12.04 -15.64
CA LYS A 269 -10.07 12.65 -14.29
C LYS A 269 -9.93 14.15 -14.44
N MET A 270 -10.70 14.91 -13.67
CA MET A 270 -10.65 16.38 -13.68
C MET A 270 -9.41 16.84 -12.88
N VAL A 271 -8.66 17.78 -13.46
CA VAL A 271 -7.67 18.60 -12.74
C VAL A 271 -8.41 19.46 -11.70
N PRO A 272 -7.79 19.83 -10.56
CA PRO A 272 -8.38 20.78 -9.62
C PRO A 272 -8.84 22.07 -10.30
N GLU A 273 -10.04 22.53 -9.96
CA GLU A 273 -10.60 23.79 -10.47
C GLU A 273 -9.90 25.03 -9.87
N ARG A 274 -9.13 24.83 -8.78
CA ARG A 274 -8.37 25.90 -8.11
C ARG A 274 -6.91 25.89 -8.51
N VAL A 275 -6.34 27.09 -8.58
CA VAL A 275 -4.91 27.34 -8.77
C VAL A 275 -4.12 26.96 -7.52
N GLY A 276 -2.99 26.27 -7.72
CA GLY A 276 -2.11 25.84 -6.65
C GLY A 276 -1.16 24.71 -7.05
N THR A 277 -0.20 24.40 -6.19
CA THR A 277 0.62 23.20 -6.29
C THR A 277 -0.17 22.00 -5.75
N TYR A 278 -0.33 20.95 -6.53
CA TYR A 278 -0.99 19.70 -6.10
C TYR A 278 -0.04 18.51 -6.21
N SER A 279 -0.05 17.65 -5.20
CA SER A 279 0.64 16.36 -5.21
C SER A 279 -0.31 15.26 -5.66
N ILE A 280 0.10 14.49 -6.68
CA ILE A 280 -0.56 13.25 -7.12
C ILE A 280 0.30 12.06 -6.72
N GLN A 281 -0.32 11.04 -6.13
CA GLN A 281 0.34 9.77 -5.80
C GLN A 281 -0.58 8.60 -6.14
N PHE A 282 -0.08 7.61 -6.86
CA PHE A 282 -0.81 6.38 -7.16
C PHE A 282 -0.60 5.37 -6.04
N ALA A 283 -1.68 4.69 -5.64
CA ALA A 283 -1.69 3.78 -4.51
C ALA A 283 -2.31 2.43 -4.92
N PHE A 284 -1.53 1.36 -4.78
CA PHE A 284 -1.94 -0.03 -5.03
C PHE A 284 -2.10 -0.77 -3.70
N ALA A 285 -3.32 -1.21 -3.40
CA ALA A 285 -3.61 -2.03 -2.23
C ALA A 285 -3.32 -3.51 -2.54
N ILE A 286 -2.30 -4.07 -1.90
CA ILE A 286 -2.03 -5.52 -1.95
C ILE A 286 -3.14 -6.23 -1.18
N ASP A 287 -3.38 -5.78 0.06
CA ASP A 287 -4.43 -6.26 0.97
C ASP A 287 -5.12 -5.08 1.70
N LYS A 288 -5.83 -5.34 2.81
CA LYS A 288 -6.55 -4.32 3.61
C LYS A 288 -5.66 -3.40 4.44
N THR A 289 -4.38 -3.73 4.55
CA THR A 289 -3.39 -3.11 5.46
C THR A 289 -2.10 -2.71 4.74
N ASN A 290 -1.67 -3.45 3.73
CA ASN A 290 -0.50 -3.13 2.92
C ASN A 290 -0.90 -2.40 1.63
N ILE A 291 -0.58 -1.11 1.56
CA ILE A 291 -0.75 -0.25 0.38
C ILE A 291 0.63 0.24 -0.05
N LEU A 292 0.98 -0.03 -1.30
CA LEU A 292 2.15 0.56 -1.96
C LEU A 292 1.76 1.92 -2.54
N SER A 293 2.65 2.90 -2.44
CA SER A 293 2.52 4.23 -3.02
C SER A 293 3.63 4.49 -4.03
N SER A 294 3.32 5.21 -5.11
CA SER A 294 4.31 5.74 -6.04
C SER A 294 5.11 6.89 -5.42
N GLU A 295 6.14 7.35 -6.14
CA GLU A 295 6.66 8.70 -5.96
C GLU A 295 5.54 9.74 -6.15
N GLN A 296 5.68 10.92 -5.54
CA GLN A 296 4.72 12.02 -5.71
C GLN A 296 5.04 12.75 -7.02
N ILE A 297 4.06 12.80 -7.93
CA ILE A 297 4.09 13.72 -9.06
C ILE A 297 3.55 15.06 -8.57
N ILE A 298 4.40 16.09 -8.63
CA ILE A 298 3.98 17.47 -8.41
C ILE A 298 3.38 17.98 -9.72
N ILE A 299 2.19 18.57 -9.65
CA ILE A 299 1.59 19.34 -10.74
C ILE A 299 1.39 20.78 -10.28
N GLU A 300 1.62 21.73 -11.17
CA GLU A 300 1.30 23.14 -10.94
C GLU A 300 0.01 23.45 -11.68
N VAL A 301 -1.07 23.73 -10.95
CA VAL A 301 -2.33 24.20 -11.57
C VAL A 301 -2.24 25.71 -11.66
N VAL A 302 -2.02 26.21 -12.88
CA VAL A 302 -1.89 27.64 -13.20
C VAL A 302 -3.24 28.24 -13.58
N PRO A 303 -3.45 29.56 -13.36
CA PRO A 303 -4.71 30.20 -13.73
C PRO A 303 -4.98 30.08 -15.22
N ASN A 304 -6.25 29.89 -15.59
CA ASN A 304 -6.67 29.77 -16.98
C ASN A 304 -6.80 31.15 -17.64
N ASP A 305 -7.21 31.18 -18.90
CA ASP A 305 -7.46 32.41 -19.67
C ASP A 305 -8.39 33.37 -18.89
N PRO A 306 -8.12 34.68 -18.92
CA PRO A 306 -8.92 35.67 -18.21
C PRO A 306 -10.30 35.83 -18.86
N VAL A 307 -11.36 35.79 -18.06
CA VAL A 307 -12.75 35.87 -18.54
C VAL A 307 -13.52 37.06 -17.96
N GLN A 308 -13.38 37.31 -16.66
CA GLN A 308 -14.24 38.27 -15.94
C GLN A 308 -13.41 39.21 -15.06
N LEU A 309 -13.89 40.44 -14.89
CA LEU A 309 -13.42 41.34 -13.84
C LEU A 309 -14.32 41.17 -12.61
N LEU A 310 -13.77 40.79 -11.46
CA LEU A 310 -14.54 40.52 -10.24
C LEU A 310 -13.85 41.10 -8.99
N PRO A 311 -14.61 41.66 -8.04
CA PRO A 311 -14.04 42.17 -6.80
C PRO A 311 -13.57 41.05 -5.87
N GLU A 312 -12.66 41.36 -4.95
CA GLU A 312 -12.26 40.42 -3.88
C GLU A 312 -13.45 40.08 -2.96
N SER A 313 -14.25 41.08 -2.60
CA SER A 313 -15.54 40.89 -1.93
C SER A 313 -16.61 41.83 -2.54
N PRO A 314 -17.87 41.39 -2.66
CA PRO A 314 -18.91 42.21 -3.27
C PRO A 314 -19.22 43.44 -2.38
N PRO A 315 -19.03 44.68 -2.90
CA PRO A 315 -19.29 45.90 -2.14
C PRO A 315 -20.79 46.02 -1.80
N ALA A 316 -21.09 46.79 -0.75
CA ALA A 316 -22.48 47.17 -0.46
C ALA A 316 -23.03 48.01 -1.62
N THR A 317 -24.29 47.80 -2.00
CA THR A 317 -24.93 48.57 -3.09
C THR A 317 -24.92 50.07 -2.75
N PRO A 318 -24.25 50.93 -3.54
CA PRO A 318 -24.13 52.33 -3.21
C PRO A 318 -25.48 53.06 -3.27
N VAL A 319 -25.65 54.02 -2.35
CA VAL A 319 -26.83 54.89 -2.29
C VAL A 319 -26.33 56.31 -2.11
N VAL A 320 -26.45 57.12 -3.16
CA VAL A 320 -25.77 58.42 -3.31
C VAL A 320 -26.76 59.57 -3.52
N SER A 321 -26.35 60.78 -3.18
CA SER A 321 -27.04 62.01 -3.57
C SER A 321 -26.06 63.07 -4.07
N ASN A 322 -26.51 63.95 -4.97
CA ASN A 322 -25.68 64.98 -5.63
C ASN A 322 -25.35 66.21 -4.75
N VAL A 323 -25.65 66.15 -3.44
CA VAL A 323 -25.41 67.24 -2.47
C VAL A 323 -23.91 67.52 -2.25
N ARG A 324 -23.59 68.70 -1.69
CA ARG A 324 -22.20 69.16 -1.46
C ARG A 324 -21.30 68.15 -0.74
N THR A 325 -21.83 67.48 0.28
CA THR A 325 -21.11 66.53 1.14
C THR A 325 -20.46 65.40 0.33
N VAL A 326 -19.13 65.35 0.31
CA VAL A 326 -18.36 64.33 -0.46
C VAL A 326 -18.82 62.92 -0.13
N ALA A 327 -18.95 62.59 1.16
CA ALA A 327 -19.38 61.27 1.64
C ALA A 327 -20.82 60.88 1.23
N SER A 328 -21.64 61.83 0.76
CA SER A 328 -22.96 61.55 0.18
C SER A 328 -22.90 61.26 -1.32
N ARG A 329 -21.86 61.73 -2.01
CA ARG A 329 -21.59 61.53 -3.44
C ARG A 329 -20.65 60.35 -3.74
N THR A 330 -20.01 59.78 -2.72
CA THR A 330 -19.11 58.62 -2.84
C THR A 330 -19.87 57.38 -3.28
N LEU A 331 -19.60 56.89 -4.49
CA LEU A 331 -20.06 55.59 -4.99
C LEU A 331 -19.24 54.47 -4.33
N ILE A 332 -17.92 54.60 -4.34
CA ILE A 332 -16.97 53.63 -3.79
C ILE A 332 -15.94 54.38 -2.96
N LYS A 333 -15.68 53.89 -1.75
CA LYS A 333 -14.52 54.31 -0.96
C LYS A 333 -13.27 53.57 -1.42
N ASP A 334 -13.32 52.25 -1.30
CA ASP A 334 -12.22 51.34 -1.61
C ASP A 334 -12.85 50.11 -2.29
N LEU A 335 -12.38 49.73 -3.48
CA LEU A 335 -12.78 48.51 -4.16
C LEU A 335 -11.58 47.94 -4.92
N TRP A 336 -11.22 46.69 -4.62
CA TRP A 336 -10.18 45.96 -5.33
C TRP A 336 -10.82 45.03 -6.37
N LEU A 337 -10.53 45.28 -7.64
CA LEU A 337 -10.99 44.49 -8.78
C LEU A 337 -9.85 43.60 -9.27
N HIS A 338 -10.12 42.30 -9.42
CA HIS A 338 -9.17 41.31 -9.92
C HIS A 338 -9.69 40.72 -11.23
N ILE A 339 -8.78 40.44 -12.16
CA ILE A 339 -9.12 39.59 -13.31
C ILE A 339 -9.17 38.15 -12.84
N LYS A 340 -10.22 37.43 -13.22
CA LYS A 340 -10.40 36.01 -12.90
C LYS A 340 -10.73 35.16 -14.11
N ASP A 341 -10.37 33.88 -14.02
CA ASP A 341 -10.78 32.86 -14.98
C ASP A 341 -12.20 32.35 -14.72
N GLU A 342 -12.69 31.44 -15.56
CA GLU A 342 -14.02 30.81 -15.46
C GLU A 342 -14.24 30.07 -14.12
N TYR A 343 -13.16 29.74 -13.41
CA TYR A 343 -13.16 29.02 -12.13
C TYR A 343 -12.91 29.94 -10.92
N ASN A 344 -12.99 31.26 -11.11
CA ASN A 344 -12.84 32.30 -10.07
C ASN A 344 -11.43 32.31 -9.43
N ASN A 345 -10.40 31.85 -10.14
CA ASN A 345 -8.99 32.03 -9.77
C ASN A 345 -8.45 33.38 -10.27
N SER A 346 -7.59 34.03 -9.49
CA SER A 346 -6.89 35.25 -9.91
C SER A 346 -5.90 34.98 -11.04
N THR A 347 -5.98 35.73 -12.13
CA THR A 347 -5.15 35.58 -13.34
C THR A 347 -4.71 36.95 -13.88
N GLY A 348 -3.95 36.98 -14.98
CA GLY A 348 -3.55 38.22 -15.65
C GLY A 348 -2.44 39.02 -14.96
N ASN A 349 -1.58 38.38 -14.14
CA ASN A 349 -0.45 39.03 -13.45
C ASN A 349 0.54 39.73 -14.40
N ASN A 350 0.58 39.32 -15.66
CA ASN A 350 1.38 39.88 -16.75
C ASN A 350 0.65 40.98 -17.55
N LEU A 351 -0.64 41.22 -17.31
CA LEU A 351 -1.44 42.22 -18.01
C LEU A 351 -1.25 43.60 -17.36
N VAL A 352 -1.12 44.62 -18.22
CA VAL A 352 -1.00 46.04 -17.85
C VAL A 352 -1.93 46.82 -18.77
N GLY A 353 -2.66 47.78 -18.21
CA GLY A 353 -3.64 48.58 -18.95
C GLY A 353 -4.40 49.50 -18.01
N LYS A 354 -5.71 49.66 -18.23
CA LYS A 354 -6.58 50.52 -17.43
C LYS A 354 -7.94 49.85 -17.16
N ILE A 355 -8.57 50.23 -16.05
CA ILE A 355 -10.02 50.05 -15.87
C ILE A 355 -10.70 51.40 -16.11
N ILE A 356 -11.72 51.42 -16.96
CA ILE A 356 -12.53 52.59 -17.27
C ILE A 356 -13.86 52.45 -16.53
N ALA A 357 -14.10 53.33 -15.56
CA ALA A 357 -15.38 53.43 -14.86
C ALA A 357 -16.34 54.32 -15.65
N VAL A 358 -17.55 53.81 -15.93
CA VAL A 358 -18.61 54.46 -16.71
C VAL A 358 -19.94 54.33 -15.98
N ILE A 359 -20.77 55.37 -15.98
CA ILE A 359 -22.15 55.29 -15.47
C ILE A 359 -23.11 55.15 -16.66
N LYS A 360 -24.02 54.18 -16.59
CA LYS A 360 -25.07 53.93 -17.59
C LYS A 360 -26.44 53.90 -16.90
N SER A 361 -27.50 54.33 -17.60
CA SER A 361 -28.88 54.09 -17.15
C SER A 361 -29.33 52.67 -17.52
N SER A 362 -30.42 52.22 -16.91
CA SER A 362 -31.16 51.03 -17.31
C SER A 362 -32.08 51.27 -18.53
N SER A 363 -32.23 52.53 -18.97
CA SER A 363 -32.90 52.93 -20.21
C SER A 363 -31.92 53.63 -21.15
N GLU A 364 -31.90 53.23 -22.44
CA GLU A 364 -31.06 53.88 -23.46
C GLU A 364 -31.55 55.30 -23.84
N GLU A 365 -32.78 55.67 -23.47
CA GLU A 365 -33.37 56.99 -23.77
C GLU A 365 -33.09 58.07 -22.72
N ASP A 366 -32.47 57.74 -21.57
CA ASP A 366 -32.23 58.71 -20.49
C ASP A 366 -31.07 59.68 -20.81
N THR A 367 -31.42 60.95 -21.06
CA THR A 367 -30.44 62.03 -21.26
C THR A 367 -29.79 62.51 -19.95
N GLU A 368 -30.37 62.19 -18.79
CA GLU A 368 -29.90 62.60 -17.46
C GLU A 368 -29.13 61.46 -16.77
N ILE A 369 -27.87 61.26 -17.15
CA ILE A 369 -26.97 60.27 -16.56
C ILE A 369 -25.99 60.97 -15.59
N PRO A 370 -25.82 60.49 -14.33
CA PRO A 370 -24.87 61.05 -13.39
C PRO A 370 -23.42 61.04 -13.88
N VAL A 371 -22.66 62.08 -13.50
CA VAL A 371 -21.26 62.28 -13.90
C VAL A 371 -20.34 62.33 -12.69
N PHE A 372 -19.08 61.95 -12.87
CA PHE A 372 -18.10 61.93 -11.80
C PHE A 372 -17.58 63.33 -11.45
N GLN A 373 -16.93 63.45 -10.29
CA GLN A 373 -16.26 64.65 -9.81
C GLN A 373 -15.37 65.26 -10.92
N GLY A 374 -15.53 66.57 -11.16
CA GLY A 374 -14.93 67.25 -12.33
C GLY A 374 -15.84 67.33 -13.57
N LYS A 375 -17.06 66.78 -13.51
CA LYS A 375 -18.04 66.70 -14.62
C LYS A 375 -17.59 65.81 -15.78
N VAL A 376 -16.75 64.82 -15.51
CA VAL A 376 -16.32 63.82 -16.50
C VAL A 376 -17.28 62.63 -16.55
N LYS A 377 -17.52 62.08 -17.74
CA LYS A 377 -18.40 60.91 -17.96
C LYS A 377 -17.71 59.57 -17.67
N THR A 378 -16.39 59.56 -17.65
CA THR A 378 -15.54 58.38 -17.44
C THR A 378 -14.40 58.73 -16.50
N ILE A 379 -13.91 57.74 -15.73
CA ILE A 379 -12.65 57.85 -14.97
C ILE A 379 -11.80 56.62 -15.26
N GLU A 380 -10.51 56.82 -15.49
CA GLU A 380 -9.52 55.76 -15.71
C GLU A 380 -8.77 55.44 -14.41
N PHE A 381 -8.57 54.16 -14.14
CA PHE A 381 -7.75 53.64 -13.04
C PHE A 381 -6.63 52.75 -13.60
N PRO A 382 -5.39 52.82 -13.08
CA PRO A 382 -4.28 52.01 -13.57
C PRO A 382 -4.47 50.54 -13.21
N PHE A 383 -4.38 49.65 -14.21
CA PHE A 383 -4.44 48.20 -14.01
C PHE A 383 -3.04 47.59 -14.12
N ASN A 384 -2.63 46.82 -13.12
CA ASN A 384 -1.34 46.11 -13.11
C ASN A 384 -1.38 44.86 -12.22
N ARG A 385 -0.52 43.86 -12.50
CA ARG A 385 -0.36 42.67 -11.65
C ARG A 385 -1.66 41.89 -11.37
N GLY A 386 -2.58 41.83 -12.34
CA GLY A 386 -3.84 41.13 -12.19
C GLY A 386 -4.92 41.88 -11.40
N SER A 387 -4.68 43.13 -10.97
CA SER A 387 -5.68 43.94 -10.26
C SER A 387 -5.70 45.44 -10.62
N ALA A 388 -6.79 46.10 -10.22
CA ALA A 388 -6.88 47.55 -10.09
C ALA A 388 -7.52 47.93 -8.75
N GLU A 389 -6.94 48.93 -8.11
CA GLU A 389 -7.45 49.55 -6.88
C GLU A 389 -8.26 50.81 -7.23
N ILE A 390 -9.55 50.78 -6.90
CA ILE A 390 -10.50 51.87 -7.15
C ILE A 390 -10.73 52.61 -5.83
N VAL A 391 -10.09 53.77 -5.66
CA VAL A 391 -10.19 54.60 -4.44
C VAL A 391 -10.98 55.87 -4.69
N ASN A 392 -11.87 56.22 -3.76
CA ASN A 392 -12.66 57.47 -3.70
C ASN A 392 -13.33 57.85 -5.04
N LEU A 393 -14.15 56.95 -5.59
CA LEU A 393 -14.99 57.26 -6.75
C LEU A 393 -16.23 58.06 -6.29
N VAL A 394 -16.35 59.30 -6.76
CA VAL A 394 -17.33 60.28 -6.27
C VAL A 394 -18.05 60.98 -7.43
N LEU A 395 -19.37 61.16 -7.33
CA LEU A 395 -20.18 61.96 -8.28
C LEU A 395 -19.89 63.46 -8.18
N ALA A 396 -20.17 64.24 -9.22
CA ALA A 396 -20.08 65.70 -9.17
C ALA A 396 -21.10 66.33 -8.19
N GLU A 397 -20.73 67.46 -7.57
CA GLU A 397 -21.72 68.32 -6.89
C GLU A 397 -22.73 68.83 -7.93
N ASN A 398 -24.03 68.71 -7.60
CA ASN A 398 -25.13 69.01 -8.52
C ASN A 398 -25.02 68.25 -9.85
N SER A 399 -24.55 66.99 -9.80
CA SER A 399 -24.63 66.07 -10.94
C SER A 399 -26.08 65.97 -11.45
N PRO A 400 -26.31 65.93 -12.79
CA PRO A 400 -27.57 65.47 -13.34
C PRO A 400 -27.89 64.04 -12.88
N GLY A 401 -29.14 63.65 -13.04
CA GLY A 401 -29.67 62.34 -12.65
C GLY A 401 -31.12 62.46 -12.18
N ARG A 402 -31.95 61.48 -12.58
CA ARG A 402 -33.34 61.40 -12.16
C ARG A 402 -33.41 60.88 -10.72
N ASP A 403 -34.11 61.60 -9.85
CA ASP A 403 -34.31 61.18 -8.45
C ASP A 403 -34.94 59.78 -8.38
N SER A 404 -34.57 59.01 -7.36
CA SER A 404 -35.14 57.69 -7.08
C SER A 404 -34.84 56.60 -8.13
N THR A 405 -33.87 56.82 -9.02
CA THR A 405 -33.56 55.94 -10.15
C THR A 405 -32.33 55.06 -9.88
N GLU A 406 -32.36 53.82 -10.40
CA GLU A 406 -31.24 52.87 -10.38
C GLU A 406 -30.35 53.09 -11.61
N TYR A 407 -29.05 53.30 -11.37
CA TYR A 407 -28.02 53.44 -12.39
C TYR A 407 -26.98 52.33 -12.22
N ILE A 408 -26.34 51.94 -13.32
CA ILE A 408 -25.29 50.91 -13.33
C ILE A 408 -23.94 51.62 -13.45
N LEU A 409 -23.07 51.39 -12.47
CA LEU A 409 -21.65 51.70 -12.57
C LEU A 409 -20.95 50.48 -13.19
N GLU A 410 -20.41 50.65 -14.39
CA GLU A 410 -19.73 49.59 -15.16
C GLU A 410 -18.23 49.87 -15.23
N PHE A 411 -17.43 48.84 -14.99
CA PHE A 411 -15.97 48.87 -15.01
C PHE A 411 -15.48 48.02 -16.19
N GLU A 412 -15.15 48.69 -17.29
CA GLU A 412 -14.65 48.10 -18.52
C GLU A 412 -13.13 48.01 -18.47
N ALA A 413 -12.55 46.88 -18.90
CA ALA A 413 -11.10 46.65 -18.83
C ALA A 413 -10.43 46.91 -20.20
N ASP A 414 -9.69 48.01 -20.31
CA ASP A 414 -8.86 48.34 -21.46
C ASP A 414 -7.46 47.72 -21.29
N LEU A 415 -7.27 46.56 -21.93
CA LEU A 415 -6.09 45.71 -21.79
C LEU A 415 -5.50 45.40 -23.18
N PRO A 416 -4.59 46.23 -23.72
CA PRO A 416 -4.10 46.12 -25.11
C PRO A 416 -3.42 44.79 -25.47
N ALA A 417 -3.05 43.98 -24.49
CA ALA A 417 -2.43 42.67 -24.68
C ALA A 417 -3.45 41.50 -24.79
N LEU A 418 -4.76 41.75 -24.66
CA LEU A 418 -5.78 40.71 -24.63
C LEU A 418 -6.68 40.75 -25.88
N ALA A 419 -6.74 39.62 -26.61
CA ALA A 419 -7.44 39.54 -27.90
C ALA A 419 -8.98 39.48 -27.84
N LYS A 420 -9.56 39.40 -26.63
CA LYS A 420 -11.00 39.48 -26.37
C LYS A 420 -11.23 40.44 -25.20
N PRO A 421 -12.24 41.34 -25.23
CA PRO A 421 -12.60 42.11 -24.05
C PRO A 421 -13.15 41.18 -22.96
N LEU A 422 -12.82 41.48 -21.70
CA LEU A 422 -13.37 40.80 -20.53
C LEU A 422 -14.83 41.19 -20.29
N GLU A 423 -15.58 40.36 -19.57
CA GLU A 423 -16.89 40.81 -19.08
C GLU A 423 -16.72 41.93 -18.04
N PRO A 424 -17.32 43.13 -18.26
CA PRO A 424 -17.20 44.26 -17.35
C PRO A 424 -17.85 44.01 -15.99
N TYR A 425 -17.22 44.46 -14.92
CA TYR A 425 -17.85 44.41 -13.60
C TYR A 425 -18.95 45.48 -13.50
N ARG A 426 -20.18 45.06 -13.16
CA ARG A 426 -21.36 45.96 -13.06
C ARG A 426 -21.85 46.03 -11.61
N LEU A 427 -21.95 47.25 -11.09
CA LEU A 427 -22.45 47.57 -9.76
C LEU A 427 -23.63 48.55 -9.85
N SER A 428 -24.84 48.07 -9.57
CA SER A 428 -26.01 48.94 -9.38
C SER A 428 -25.81 49.93 -8.24
N PHE A 429 -26.28 51.15 -8.40
CA PHE A 429 -26.42 52.14 -7.33
C PHE A 429 -27.73 52.93 -7.45
N MET A 430 -28.24 53.39 -6.32
CA MET A 430 -29.43 54.26 -6.28
C MET A 430 -29.04 55.73 -6.18
N PHE A 431 -29.61 56.58 -7.03
CA PHE A 431 -29.40 58.02 -7.05
C PHE A 431 -30.60 58.78 -6.47
N TYR A 432 -30.33 59.77 -5.60
CA TYR A 432 -31.35 60.63 -4.98
C TYR A 432 -30.95 62.10 -5.01
N ASN A 433 -31.93 63.00 -5.16
CA ASN A 433 -31.71 64.45 -5.09
C ASN A 433 -31.80 65.03 -3.66
N ASP A 434 -32.27 64.24 -2.68
CA ASP A 434 -32.34 64.62 -1.26
C ASP A 434 -31.48 63.71 -0.37
N PHE A 435 -30.68 64.34 0.50
CA PHE A 435 -29.87 63.69 1.52
C PHE A 435 -30.69 62.90 2.56
N LYS A 436 -31.88 63.39 2.97
CA LYS A 436 -32.72 62.66 3.94
C LYS A 436 -33.29 61.38 3.32
N LYS A 437 -33.81 61.48 2.10
CA LYS A 437 -34.25 60.34 1.28
C LYS A 437 -33.10 59.35 1.04
N GLN A 438 -31.91 59.83 0.65
CA GLN A 438 -30.69 59.02 0.55
C GLN A 438 -30.40 58.26 1.85
N GLN A 439 -30.38 58.94 3.00
CA GLN A 439 -30.03 58.33 4.29
C GLN A 439 -31.01 57.22 4.69
N GLN A 440 -32.32 57.43 4.47
CA GLN A 440 -33.34 56.40 4.72
C GLN A 440 -33.16 55.18 3.79
N MET A 441 -32.97 55.41 2.50
CA MET A 441 -32.81 54.33 1.51
C MET A 441 -31.48 53.58 1.73
N ALA A 442 -30.39 54.25 2.09
CA ALA A 442 -29.12 53.62 2.43
C ALA A 442 -29.23 52.66 3.62
N MET A 443 -30.04 52.97 4.63
CA MET A 443 -30.31 52.06 5.76
C MET A 443 -31.12 50.84 5.33
N LEU A 444 -32.13 51.01 4.45
CA LEU A 444 -32.90 49.89 3.91
C LEU A 444 -32.05 48.98 3.02
N THR A 445 -31.22 49.54 2.14
CA THR A 445 -30.32 48.79 1.24
C THR A 445 -29.28 47.98 2.02
N ARG A 446 -28.67 48.54 3.08
CA ARG A 446 -27.75 47.76 3.94
C ARG A 446 -28.46 46.57 4.61
N LYS A 447 -29.65 46.81 5.17
CA LYS A 447 -30.44 45.74 5.80
C LYS A 447 -30.90 44.67 4.81
N ARG A 448 -31.18 45.04 3.55
CA ARG A 448 -31.40 44.10 2.45
C ARG A 448 -30.16 43.24 2.21
N ASP A 449 -28.98 43.86 2.06
CA ASP A 449 -27.73 43.16 1.75
C ASP A 449 -27.29 42.22 2.88
N GLU A 450 -27.49 42.61 4.14
CA GLU A 450 -27.29 41.79 5.34
C GLU A 450 -28.22 40.57 5.37
N LEU A 451 -29.53 40.77 5.16
CA LEU A 451 -30.51 39.68 5.13
C LEU A 451 -30.26 38.72 3.96
N SER A 452 -29.96 39.21 2.77
CA SER A 452 -29.63 38.39 1.60
C SER A 452 -28.41 37.49 1.83
N LYS A 453 -27.36 38.02 2.47
CA LYS A 453 -26.17 37.24 2.86
C LYS A 453 -26.51 36.16 3.89
N SER A 454 -27.34 36.47 4.89
CA SER A 454 -27.80 35.48 5.89
C SER A 454 -28.66 34.37 5.27
N ILE A 455 -29.63 34.72 4.42
CA ILE A 455 -30.51 33.78 3.71
C ILE A 455 -29.70 32.83 2.81
N ALA A 456 -28.68 33.35 2.10
CA ALA A 456 -27.79 32.53 1.28
C ALA A 456 -26.97 31.53 2.12
N ALA A 457 -26.42 31.96 3.26
CA ALA A 457 -25.67 31.08 4.16
C ALA A 457 -26.54 29.94 4.72
N TYR A 458 -27.75 30.23 5.20
CA TYR A 458 -28.69 29.21 5.68
C TYR A 458 -29.12 28.24 4.58
N ARG A 459 -29.43 28.73 3.36
CA ARG A 459 -29.79 27.86 2.23
C ARG A 459 -28.65 26.91 1.87
N ASN A 460 -27.42 27.40 1.79
CA ASN A 460 -26.24 26.55 1.52
C ASN A 460 -26.07 25.46 2.59
N MET A 461 -26.27 25.79 3.88
CA MET A 461 -26.23 24.82 4.97
C MET A 461 -27.30 23.72 4.80
N PHE A 462 -28.55 24.08 4.50
CA PHE A 462 -29.61 23.10 4.24
C PHE A 462 -29.32 22.23 3.00
N ASP A 463 -28.89 22.84 1.88
CA ASP A 463 -28.55 22.14 0.64
C ASP A 463 -27.41 21.11 0.86
N THR A 464 -26.35 21.48 1.60
CA THR A 464 -25.26 20.54 1.96
C THR A 464 -25.73 19.39 2.86
N THR A 465 -26.71 19.64 3.74
CA THR A 465 -27.24 18.61 4.62
C THR A 465 -28.17 17.63 3.87
N GLU A 466 -28.94 18.11 2.89
CA GLU A 466 -29.73 17.24 2.00
C GLU A 466 -28.84 16.35 1.11
N GLN A 467 -27.71 16.89 0.62
CA GLN A 467 -26.70 16.10 -0.11
C GLN A 467 -26.12 14.99 0.76
N LEU A 468 -25.71 15.29 1.99
CA LEU A 468 -25.19 14.31 2.94
C LEU A 468 -26.21 13.18 3.24
N VAL A 469 -27.48 13.53 3.47
CA VAL A 469 -28.55 12.55 3.67
C VAL A 469 -28.81 11.70 2.43
N THR A 470 -28.65 12.27 1.24
CA THR A 470 -28.79 11.54 -0.03
C THR A 470 -27.68 10.50 -0.21
N GLU A 471 -26.43 10.87 0.10
CA GLU A 471 -25.28 9.95 0.07
C GLU A 471 -25.42 8.82 1.10
N MET A 472 -25.82 9.13 2.34
CA MET A 472 -26.04 8.08 3.36
C MET A 472 -27.14 7.08 2.97
N LYS A 473 -28.21 7.53 2.30
CA LYS A 473 -29.25 6.63 1.75
C LYS A 473 -28.68 5.70 0.66
N TYR A 474 -27.80 6.21 -0.20
CA TYR A 474 -27.12 5.38 -1.21
C TYR A 474 -26.21 4.33 -0.55
N GLN A 475 -25.49 4.67 0.51
CA GLN A 475 -24.65 3.72 1.24
C GLN A 475 -25.45 2.64 1.99
N VAL A 476 -26.67 2.93 2.47
CA VAL A 476 -27.60 1.90 2.95
C VAL A 476 -27.94 0.93 1.81
N GLN A 477 -28.34 1.43 0.65
CA GLN A 477 -28.72 0.60 -0.51
C GLN A 477 -27.55 -0.28 -1.03
N GLU A 478 -26.31 0.22 -1.00
CA GLU A 478 -25.10 -0.57 -1.30
C GLU A 478 -24.88 -1.69 -0.27
N ALA A 479 -25.13 -1.42 1.02
CA ALA A 479 -25.03 -2.41 2.08
C ALA A 479 -26.14 -3.48 2.00
N GLU A 480 -27.38 -3.11 1.70
CA GLU A 480 -28.51 -4.02 1.52
C GLU A 480 -28.32 -4.97 0.33
N THR A 481 -27.95 -4.43 -0.83
CA THR A 481 -27.72 -5.23 -2.05
C THR A 481 -26.55 -6.21 -1.85
N LYS A 482 -25.50 -5.79 -1.13
CA LYS A 482 -24.37 -6.66 -0.75
C LYS A 482 -24.75 -7.75 0.26
N GLN A 483 -25.56 -7.42 1.27
CA GLN A 483 -26.10 -8.40 2.21
C GLN A 483 -26.97 -9.44 1.49
N SER A 484 -27.86 -8.99 0.60
CA SER A 484 -28.75 -9.85 -0.20
C SER A 484 -27.97 -10.78 -1.13
N HIS A 485 -26.96 -10.26 -1.85
CA HIS A 485 -26.05 -11.07 -2.67
C HIS A 485 -25.38 -12.18 -1.84
N LEU A 486 -24.78 -11.84 -0.70
CA LEU A 486 -24.12 -12.83 0.17
C LEU A 486 -25.10 -13.86 0.74
N LYS A 487 -26.34 -13.45 1.08
CA LYS A 487 -27.42 -14.38 1.50
C LYS A 487 -27.77 -15.38 0.39
N ASN A 488 -27.76 -14.96 -0.87
CA ASN A 488 -28.06 -15.81 -2.01
C ASN A 488 -26.91 -16.79 -2.33
N GLU A 489 -25.64 -16.40 -2.14
CA GLU A 489 -24.53 -17.36 -2.21
C GLU A 489 -24.58 -18.40 -1.08
N LEU A 490 -24.95 -18.00 0.15
CA LEU A 490 -25.11 -18.92 1.27
C LEU A 490 -26.19 -19.99 1.00
N LYS A 491 -27.32 -19.60 0.38
CA LYS A 491 -28.34 -20.55 -0.08
C LYS A 491 -27.83 -21.58 -1.08
N LYS A 492 -26.94 -21.21 -2.01
CA LYS A 492 -26.29 -22.17 -2.93
C LYS A 492 -25.42 -23.20 -2.20
N HIS A 493 -24.92 -22.85 -1.02
CA HIS A 493 -24.20 -23.76 -0.12
C HIS A 493 -25.12 -24.50 0.87
N GLN A 494 -26.44 -24.47 0.67
CA GLN A 494 -27.46 -25.08 1.55
C GLN A 494 -27.47 -24.51 2.97
N ILE A 495 -27.09 -23.23 3.12
CA ILE A 495 -27.13 -22.49 4.39
C ILE A 495 -28.25 -21.44 4.30
N ASP A 496 -29.42 -21.77 4.86
CA ASP A 496 -30.49 -20.79 5.08
C ASP A 496 -30.27 -20.04 6.40
N ILE A 497 -30.52 -18.72 6.38
CA ILE A 497 -30.33 -17.83 7.53
C ILE A 497 -31.69 -17.26 7.95
N PRO A 498 -32.07 -17.36 9.25
CA PRO A 498 -33.35 -16.89 9.77
C PRO A 498 -33.53 -15.37 9.61
N GLN A 499 -34.75 -14.89 9.82
CA GLN A 499 -35.05 -13.46 9.78
C GLN A 499 -34.70 -12.74 11.10
N THR A 500 -34.77 -13.44 12.23
CA THR A 500 -34.45 -12.93 13.57
C THR A 500 -33.10 -13.45 14.07
N ASN A 501 -32.50 -12.74 15.05
CA ASN A 501 -31.24 -13.08 15.73
C ASN A 501 -30.05 -13.43 14.80
N ILE A 502 -30.03 -12.82 13.61
CA ILE A 502 -29.09 -13.13 12.50
C ILE A 502 -27.64 -13.22 12.97
N LEU A 503 -27.14 -12.23 13.73
CA LEU A 503 -25.74 -12.21 14.18
C LEU A 503 -25.41 -13.36 15.14
N GLN A 504 -26.30 -13.68 16.08
CA GLN A 504 -26.12 -14.80 17.02
C GLN A 504 -26.13 -16.15 16.30
N TYR A 505 -27.04 -16.32 15.34
CA TYR A 505 -27.12 -17.54 14.50
C TYR A 505 -25.88 -17.71 13.61
N VAL A 506 -25.39 -16.63 13.00
CA VAL A 506 -24.17 -16.68 12.18
C VAL A 506 -22.94 -16.96 13.07
N ASP A 507 -22.85 -16.38 14.26
CA ASP A 507 -21.74 -16.64 15.19
C ASP A 507 -21.75 -18.05 15.79
N SER A 508 -22.93 -18.66 16.01
CA SER A 508 -23.00 -20.08 16.41
C SER A 508 -22.67 -21.01 15.24
N LEU A 509 -23.15 -20.72 14.03
CA LEU A 509 -22.86 -21.51 12.84
C LEU A 509 -21.38 -21.44 12.43
N ILE A 510 -20.72 -20.28 12.53
CA ILE A 510 -19.26 -20.15 12.33
C ILE A 510 -18.52 -21.04 13.34
N LYS A 511 -18.88 -20.98 14.63
CA LYS A 511 -18.26 -21.83 15.67
C LYS A 511 -18.46 -23.32 15.37
N GLN A 512 -19.66 -23.73 14.96
CA GLN A 512 -19.93 -25.12 14.56
C GLN A 512 -19.05 -25.53 13.37
N LYS A 513 -18.97 -24.71 12.31
CA LYS A 513 -18.17 -25.03 11.11
C LYS A 513 -16.68 -25.05 11.40
N MET A 514 -16.17 -24.21 12.31
CA MET A 514 -14.79 -24.28 12.79
C MET A 514 -14.51 -25.57 13.59
N LEU A 515 -15.46 -26.05 14.41
CA LEU A 515 -15.33 -27.34 15.10
C LEU A 515 -15.35 -28.53 14.13
N GLU A 516 -16.23 -28.51 13.12
CA GLU A 516 -16.22 -29.49 12.02
C GLU A 516 -14.89 -29.47 11.27
N GLN A 517 -14.37 -28.28 10.94
CA GLN A 517 -13.10 -28.08 10.22
C GLN A 517 -11.90 -28.59 11.03
N GLU A 518 -11.82 -28.32 12.33
CA GLU A 518 -10.79 -28.85 13.23
C GLU A 518 -10.92 -30.37 13.41
N GLY A 519 -12.13 -30.93 13.42
CA GLY A 519 -12.36 -32.38 13.39
C GLY A 519 -11.78 -33.02 12.13
N VAL A 520 -12.08 -32.46 10.95
CA VAL A 520 -11.50 -32.92 9.67
C VAL A 520 -9.98 -32.77 9.65
N LYS A 521 -9.43 -31.66 10.18
CA LYS A 521 -7.98 -31.42 10.28
C LYS A 521 -7.28 -32.46 11.15
N LYS A 522 -7.89 -32.86 12.27
CA LYS A 522 -7.38 -33.87 13.22
C LYS A 522 -7.62 -35.33 12.80
N SER A 523 -8.41 -35.58 11.76
CA SER A 523 -8.61 -36.94 11.22
C SER A 523 -7.28 -37.62 10.86
N PRO A 524 -7.12 -38.94 11.12
CA PRO A 524 -5.92 -39.66 10.74
C PRO A 524 -5.78 -39.71 9.22
N ARG A 525 -4.56 -39.47 8.72
CA ARG A 525 -4.20 -39.49 7.29
C ARG A 525 -2.82 -40.11 7.13
N ARG A 526 -2.54 -40.68 5.95
CA ARG A 526 -1.17 -41.07 5.59
C ARG A 526 -0.26 -39.85 5.62
N SER A 527 0.83 -39.93 6.36
CA SER A 527 1.99 -39.03 6.31
C SER A 527 3.23 -39.81 5.87
N CYS A 528 4.21 -39.12 5.30
CA CYS A 528 5.55 -39.69 5.16
C CYS A 528 6.24 -39.66 6.54
N THR A 529 6.96 -40.72 6.91
CA THR A 529 7.68 -40.80 8.20
C THR A 529 9.14 -40.37 8.11
N LEU A 530 9.63 -39.97 6.93
CA LEU A 530 10.97 -39.40 6.79
C LEU A 530 11.04 -38.06 7.54
N SER A 531 12.14 -37.82 8.25
CA SER A 531 12.42 -36.52 8.84
C SER A 531 12.45 -35.46 7.74
N ASN A 532 11.64 -34.41 7.89
CA ASN A 532 11.69 -33.27 6.99
C ASN A 532 13.02 -32.51 7.18
N TYR A 533 13.54 -31.91 6.12
CA TYR A 533 14.77 -31.10 6.20
C TYR A 533 14.43 -29.70 6.75
N PRO A 534 15.27 -29.09 7.60
CA PRO A 534 15.04 -27.73 8.09
C PRO A 534 14.94 -26.71 6.95
N LYS A 535 13.88 -25.89 6.94
CA LYS A 535 13.65 -24.82 5.95
C LYS A 535 14.28 -23.50 6.40
N ASP A 536 15.48 -23.56 6.97
CA ASP A 536 16.16 -22.41 7.60
C ASP A 536 16.80 -21.46 6.56
N ASN A 537 16.82 -21.87 5.29
CA ASN A 537 17.23 -21.07 4.13
C ASN A 537 16.22 -21.24 2.98
N GLN A 538 15.83 -20.12 2.36
CA GLN A 538 14.88 -20.05 1.25
C GLN A 538 15.33 -20.81 -0.02
N ASP A 539 16.63 -21.05 -0.19
CA ASP A 539 17.18 -21.90 -1.25
C ASP A 539 16.76 -23.38 -1.13
N ILE A 540 16.20 -23.82 0.01
CA ILE A 540 15.92 -25.23 0.29
C ILE A 540 14.40 -25.50 0.21
N LEU A 541 13.99 -26.25 -0.81
CA LEU A 541 12.59 -26.65 -0.99
C LEU A 541 12.19 -27.77 -0.02
N GLY A 542 13.11 -28.69 0.27
CA GLY A 542 12.93 -29.83 1.18
C GLY A 542 13.08 -31.19 0.50
N LYS A 543 12.77 -32.27 1.22
CA LYS A 543 12.89 -33.64 0.69
C LYS A 543 11.74 -34.00 -0.25
N ILE A 544 12.05 -34.71 -1.33
CA ILE A 544 11.09 -35.11 -2.39
C ILE A 544 9.81 -35.73 -1.82
N ALA A 545 9.91 -36.62 -0.82
CA ALA A 545 8.76 -37.26 -0.18
C ALA A 545 7.74 -36.31 0.47
N HIS A 546 8.14 -35.08 0.81
CA HIS A 546 7.29 -34.05 1.41
C HIS A 546 6.84 -32.96 0.40
N LEU A 547 7.46 -32.89 -0.78
CA LEU A 547 7.11 -31.92 -1.83
C LEU A 547 5.78 -32.23 -2.53
N ALA A 548 5.24 -33.44 -2.41
CA ALA A 548 3.98 -33.84 -3.03
C ALA A 548 3.12 -34.74 -2.14
N GLN A 549 1.82 -34.75 -2.42
CA GLN A 549 0.80 -35.52 -1.71
C GLN A 549 -0.08 -36.26 -2.72
N ILE A 550 -0.54 -37.48 -2.40
CA ILE A 550 -1.31 -38.34 -3.31
C ILE A 550 -2.56 -38.86 -2.60
N GLU A 551 -3.72 -38.69 -3.22
CA GLU A 551 -5.03 -39.09 -2.67
C GLU A 551 -5.32 -40.60 -2.82
N ASP A 552 -4.97 -41.21 -3.95
CA ASP A 552 -5.13 -42.67 -4.19
C ASP A 552 -4.03 -43.47 -3.48
N ASP A 553 -4.41 -44.26 -2.48
CA ASP A 553 -3.53 -45.13 -1.67
C ASP A 553 -2.74 -46.14 -2.51
N LYS A 554 -3.37 -46.71 -3.56
CA LYS A 554 -2.71 -47.68 -4.45
C LYS A 554 -1.69 -46.95 -5.33
N ALA A 555 -2.04 -45.80 -5.87
CA ALA A 555 -1.10 -44.94 -6.60
C ALA A 555 0.05 -44.48 -5.71
N ALA A 556 -0.22 -44.04 -4.48
CA ALA A 556 0.79 -43.61 -3.51
C ALA A 556 1.80 -44.73 -3.23
N LYS A 557 1.36 -45.98 -3.01
CA LYS A 557 2.24 -47.14 -2.87
C LYS A 557 3.20 -47.30 -4.05
N VAL A 558 2.69 -47.29 -5.28
CA VAL A 558 3.47 -47.67 -6.47
C VAL A 558 4.33 -46.53 -7.02
N ILE A 559 3.90 -45.27 -6.87
CA ILE A 559 4.69 -44.08 -7.23
C ILE A 559 5.84 -43.92 -6.24
N SER A 560 5.58 -44.04 -4.93
CA SER A 560 6.65 -43.97 -3.91
C SER A 560 7.67 -45.10 -4.06
N TRP A 561 7.22 -46.32 -4.37
CA TRP A 561 8.10 -47.44 -4.69
C TRP A 561 8.91 -47.20 -5.98
N HIS A 562 8.33 -46.58 -7.01
CA HIS A 562 9.03 -46.26 -8.24
C HIS A 562 10.17 -45.26 -7.99
N MET A 563 9.94 -44.27 -7.13
CA MET A 563 10.89 -43.21 -6.75
C MET A 563 11.73 -43.54 -5.51
N ALA A 564 11.73 -44.79 -5.03
CA ALA A 564 12.30 -45.14 -3.71
C ALA A 564 13.80 -44.84 -3.53
N SER A 565 14.54 -44.65 -4.63
CA SER A 565 15.94 -44.19 -4.65
C SER A 565 16.12 -42.72 -4.30
N ASP A 566 15.06 -41.91 -4.46
CA ASP A 566 15.12 -40.45 -4.54
C ASP A 566 14.23 -39.76 -3.48
N MET A 567 13.33 -40.52 -2.81
CA MET A 567 12.37 -40.00 -1.82
C MET A 567 13.02 -39.16 -0.70
N ASP A 568 14.23 -39.53 -0.27
CA ASP A 568 14.97 -38.87 0.82
C ASP A 568 15.92 -37.74 0.35
N CYS A 569 16.06 -37.54 -0.98
CA CYS A 569 16.91 -36.50 -1.55
C CYS A 569 16.31 -35.10 -1.32
N VAL A 570 17.16 -34.16 -0.92
CA VAL A 570 16.81 -32.76 -0.63
C VAL A 570 16.93 -31.93 -1.90
N VAL A 571 15.84 -31.25 -2.28
CA VAL A 571 15.82 -30.33 -3.42
C VAL A 571 16.17 -28.92 -2.98
N THR A 572 16.99 -28.25 -3.78
CA THR A 572 17.44 -26.87 -3.60
C THR A 572 17.30 -26.07 -4.88
N LEU A 573 17.14 -24.76 -4.77
CA LEU A 573 17.09 -23.85 -5.91
C LEU A 573 18.47 -23.68 -6.55
N THR A 574 19.52 -23.56 -5.72
CA THR A 574 20.89 -23.25 -6.16
C THR A 574 21.88 -24.38 -5.89
N THR A 575 22.84 -24.55 -6.80
CA THR A 575 23.97 -25.48 -6.65
C THR A 575 24.84 -25.12 -5.44
N ALA A 576 24.90 -23.84 -5.04
CA ALA A 576 25.57 -23.40 -3.82
C ALA A 576 24.90 -23.96 -2.55
N ALA A 577 23.57 -23.95 -2.47
CA ALA A 577 22.85 -24.54 -1.35
C ALA A 577 22.97 -26.07 -1.31
N ALA A 578 22.88 -26.75 -2.46
CA ALA A 578 23.17 -28.20 -2.56
C ALA A 578 24.59 -28.54 -2.07
N ARG A 579 25.59 -27.72 -2.44
CA ARG A 579 26.99 -27.92 -2.05
C ARG A 579 27.19 -27.80 -0.55
N ARG A 580 26.65 -26.75 0.06
CA ARG A 580 26.67 -26.57 1.53
C ARG A 580 26.09 -27.80 2.26
N ILE A 581 24.90 -28.27 1.86
CA ILE A 581 24.24 -29.45 2.48
C ILE A 581 25.08 -30.72 2.29
N PHE A 582 25.69 -30.92 1.13
CA PHE A 582 26.59 -32.06 0.91
C PHE A 582 27.79 -32.00 1.86
N ASP A 583 28.43 -30.84 2.00
CA ASP A 583 29.64 -30.70 2.80
C ASP A 583 29.33 -30.83 4.30
N GLU A 584 28.25 -30.20 4.79
CA GLU A 584 27.69 -30.34 6.14
C GLU A 584 27.38 -31.80 6.50
N THR A 585 26.85 -32.57 5.55
CA THR A 585 26.46 -33.98 5.75
C THR A 585 27.55 -34.99 5.36
N GLN A 586 28.76 -34.54 5.01
CA GLN A 586 29.87 -35.37 4.54
C GLN A 586 29.48 -36.29 3.36
N GLY A 587 28.66 -35.78 2.44
CA GLY A 587 28.15 -36.49 1.27
C GLY A 587 27.10 -37.57 1.56
N ARG A 588 26.61 -37.69 2.80
CA ARG A 588 25.61 -38.70 3.18
C ARG A 588 24.19 -38.36 2.69
N GLN A 589 23.86 -37.07 2.60
CA GLN A 589 22.56 -36.61 2.10
C GLN A 589 22.62 -36.43 0.58
N GLN A 590 21.74 -37.12 -0.14
CA GLN A 590 21.50 -36.83 -1.56
C GLN A 590 20.90 -35.42 -1.71
N VAL A 591 21.38 -34.68 -2.70
CA VAL A 591 20.97 -33.29 -2.99
C VAL A 591 20.69 -33.10 -4.49
N LEU A 592 19.67 -32.30 -4.81
CA LEU A 592 19.26 -31.97 -6.17
C LEU A 592 19.14 -30.44 -6.33
N PRO A 593 20.08 -29.78 -7.03
CA PRO A 593 19.99 -28.36 -7.35
C PRO A 593 19.25 -28.11 -8.69
N LEU A 594 18.22 -27.26 -8.66
CA LEU A 594 17.34 -27.00 -9.80
C LEU A 594 17.92 -26.06 -10.86
N ASP A 595 18.90 -25.22 -10.51
CA ASP A 595 19.64 -24.40 -11.48
C ASP A 595 20.42 -25.24 -12.51
N SER A 596 20.85 -26.45 -12.13
CA SER A 596 21.53 -27.41 -13.01
C SER A 596 20.61 -28.20 -13.96
N VAL A 597 19.27 -28.12 -13.79
CA VAL A 597 18.33 -29.00 -14.50
C VAL A 597 18.04 -28.50 -15.91
N TYR A 598 18.34 -29.31 -16.93
CA TYR A 598 18.08 -28.99 -18.33
C TYR A 598 16.58 -29.03 -18.69
N LYS A 599 15.90 -27.90 -18.50
CA LYS A 599 14.42 -27.79 -18.57
C LYS A 599 13.80 -28.22 -19.91
N LYS A 600 14.57 -28.24 -21.02
CA LYS A 600 14.09 -28.58 -22.37
C LYS A 600 13.74 -30.06 -22.59
N THR A 601 14.17 -30.97 -21.70
CA THR A 601 13.85 -32.41 -21.77
C THR A 601 12.76 -32.86 -20.79
N LEU A 602 12.14 -31.93 -20.07
CA LEU A 602 11.05 -32.23 -19.14
C LEU A 602 9.74 -32.52 -19.91
N PRO A 603 8.83 -33.35 -19.36
CA PRO A 603 7.52 -33.58 -19.96
C PRO A 603 6.66 -32.31 -19.91
N ASP A 604 5.94 -32.03 -20.99
CA ASP A 604 4.86 -31.04 -20.96
C ASP A 604 3.71 -31.54 -20.07
N TRP A 605 3.36 -30.75 -19.06
CA TRP A 605 2.31 -31.07 -18.10
C TRP A 605 0.90 -30.98 -18.73
N ASN A 606 0.74 -30.32 -19.87
CA ASN A 606 -0.52 -30.27 -20.63
C ASN A 606 -0.63 -31.41 -21.67
N ARG A 607 0.41 -32.26 -21.80
CA ARG A 607 0.46 -33.36 -22.77
C ARG A 607 -0.64 -34.37 -22.49
N THR A 608 -1.46 -34.66 -23.50
CA THR A 608 -2.47 -35.71 -23.45
C THR A 608 -1.87 -37.12 -23.46
N LEU A 609 -2.60 -38.09 -22.89
CA LEU A 609 -2.19 -39.50 -22.84
C LEU A 609 -1.92 -40.07 -24.24
N PRO A 610 -0.96 -41.01 -24.42
CA PRO A 610 -0.54 -41.51 -25.73
C PRO A 610 -1.63 -42.00 -26.70
N HIS A 611 -2.79 -42.44 -26.20
CA HIS A 611 -3.93 -42.90 -27.00
C HIS A 611 -4.87 -41.75 -27.47
N LEU A 612 -4.73 -40.56 -26.88
CA LEU A 612 -5.50 -39.35 -27.16
C LEU A 612 -4.59 -38.33 -27.88
N ARG A 613 -4.56 -38.35 -29.22
CA ARG A 613 -3.71 -37.45 -30.02
C ARG A 613 -4.58 -36.60 -30.95
N ASN A 614 -4.31 -35.30 -31.01
CA ASN A 614 -5.07 -34.31 -31.80
C ASN A 614 -6.59 -34.37 -31.54
N GLY A 615 -7.00 -34.56 -30.27
CA GLY A 615 -8.40 -34.70 -29.87
C GLY A 615 -9.08 -36.02 -30.31
N ARG A 616 -8.39 -36.90 -31.03
CA ARG A 616 -8.92 -38.20 -31.48
C ARG A 616 -8.41 -39.32 -30.58
N ASN A 617 -9.34 -40.14 -30.08
CA ASN A 617 -9.01 -41.37 -29.38
C ASN A 617 -8.69 -42.47 -30.40
N HIS A 618 -7.48 -43.02 -30.35
CA HIS A 618 -6.98 -44.00 -31.33
C HIS A 618 -7.41 -45.43 -30.99
N PHE A 619 -7.57 -45.75 -29.70
CA PHE A 619 -8.12 -47.02 -29.23
C PHE A 619 -8.65 -46.83 -27.80
N ARG A 620 -9.77 -47.49 -27.45
CA ARG A 620 -10.26 -47.44 -26.06
C ARG A 620 -9.34 -48.31 -25.18
N PRO A 621 -8.75 -47.77 -24.11
CA PRO A 621 -7.98 -48.59 -23.18
C PRO A 621 -8.89 -49.58 -22.45
N ILE A 622 -8.35 -50.75 -22.14
CA ILE A 622 -8.90 -51.62 -21.09
C ILE A 622 -8.29 -51.09 -19.79
N GLY A 623 -9.13 -50.71 -18.82
CA GLY A 623 -8.71 -49.97 -17.62
C GLY A 623 -8.57 -48.45 -17.82
N ASN A 624 -8.22 -47.75 -16.74
CA ASN A 624 -8.17 -46.30 -16.60
C ASN A 624 -6.72 -45.76 -16.50
N PRO A 625 -6.03 -45.53 -17.64
CA PRO A 625 -4.71 -44.93 -17.67
C PRO A 625 -4.75 -43.43 -17.34
N VAL A 626 -3.88 -42.99 -16.43
CA VAL A 626 -3.63 -41.58 -16.05
C VAL A 626 -2.13 -41.35 -15.88
N PHE A 627 -1.57 -40.15 -16.10
CA PHE A 627 -0.15 -39.97 -15.79
C PHE A 627 0.07 -39.95 -14.27
N ALA A 628 1.18 -40.51 -13.80
CA ALA A 628 1.54 -40.52 -12.38
C ALA A 628 1.67 -39.10 -11.80
N ARG A 629 2.11 -38.15 -12.63
CA ARG A 629 2.22 -36.72 -12.29
C ARG A 629 0.87 -36.04 -12.05
N ASP A 630 -0.21 -36.50 -12.71
CA ASP A 630 -1.55 -35.91 -12.61
C ASP A 630 -2.21 -36.22 -11.24
N LEU A 631 -1.67 -37.22 -10.52
CA LEU A 631 -2.11 -37.62 -9.19
C LEU A 631 -1.37 -36.90 -8.05
N LEU A 632 -0.40 -36.04 -8.38
CA LEU A 632 0.37 -35.27 -7.40
C LEU A 632 -0.36 -33.97 -7.04
N THR A 633 -0.60 -33.77 -5.75
CA THR A 633 -1.01 -32.49 -5.17
C THR A 633 0.21 -31.84 -4.52
N PHE A 634 0.62 -30.68 -5.02
CA PHE A 634 1.71 -29.89 -4.43
C PHE A 634 1.15 -28.95 -3.35
N PRO A 635 1.68 -28.96 -2.12
CA PRO A 635 1.25 -28.05 -1.05
C PRO A 635 1.87 -26.65 -1.17
N GLU A 636 3.07 -26.57 -1.77
CA GLU A 636 3.88 -25.36 -1.92
C GLU A 636 4.63 -25.43 -3.28
N ASN A 637 5.19 -24.30 -3.73
CA ASN A 637 6.24 -24.26 -4.78
C ASN A 637 5.93 -25.02 -6.08
N VAL A 638 4.68 -24.91 -6.57
CA VAL A 638 4.13 -25.71 -7.69
C VAL A 638 5.06 -25.82 -8.90
N GLU A 639 5.61 -24.71 -9.39
CA GLU A 639 6.46 -24.70 -10.61
C GLU A 639 7.79 -25.44 -10.40
N HIS A 640 8.42 -25.27 -9.24
CA HIS A 640 9.64 -26.00 -8.88
C HIS A 640 9.36 -27.49 -8.68
N CYS A 641 8.25 -27.83 -8.05
CA CYS A 641 7.79 -29.21 -7.91
C CYS A 641 7.49 -29.85 -9.28
N GLN A 642 6.90 -29.11 -10.23
CA GLN A 642 6.68 -29.58 -11.60
C GLN A 642 7.97 -29.89 -12.35
N ILE A 643 9.06 -29.16 -12.07
CA ILE A 643 10.40 -29.47 -12.60
C ILE A 643 10.93 -30.77 -11.97
N VAL A 644 10.91 -30.90 -10.63
CA VAL A 644 11.36 -32.08 -9.88
C VAL A 644 10.67 -33.35 -10.35
N PHE A 645 9.33 -33.37 -10.28
CA PHE A 645 8.55 -34.56 -10.61
C PHE A 645 8.46 -34.80 -12.11
N GLY A 646 8.57 -33.75 -12.94
CA GLY A 646 8.74 -33.89 -14.38
C GLY A 646 10.02 -34.64 -14.75
N MET A 647 11.14 -34.34 -14.07
CA MET A 647 12.41 -35.04 -14.27
C MET A 647 12.37 -36.50 -13.77
N LEU A 648 11.81 -36.74 -12.57
CA LEU A 648 11.90 -38.03 -11.89
C LEU A 648 10.82 -39.06 -12.31
N LEU A 649 9.61 -38.61 -12.67
CA LEU A 649 8.52 -39.49 -13.14
C LEU A 649 8.37 -39.49 -14.67
N GLY A 650 8.76 -38.41 -15.35
CA GLY A 650 8.59 -38.26 -16.79
C GLY A 650 7.14 -38.45 -17.24
N ASP A 651 6.95 -39.26 -18.29
CA ASP A 651 5.64 -39.68 -18.82
C ASP A 651 5.13 -41.00 -18.22
N THR A 652 5.54 -41.39 -17.00
CA THR A 652 5.06 -42.63 -16.37
C THR A 652 3.53 -42.62 -16.17
N ILE A 653 2.87 -43.72 -16.51
CA ILE A 653 1.39 -43.88 -16.47
C ILE A 653 0.98 -44.89 -15.38
N ILE A 654 -0.04 -44.53 -14.60
CA ILE A 654 -0.77 -45.43 -13.70
C ILE A 654 -1.96 -46.03 -14.46
N ILE A 655 -2.14 -47.34 -14.35
CA ILE A 655 -3.31 -48.09 -14.85
C ILE A 655 -3.75 -49.10 -13.77
N ASP A 656 -4.86 -49.81 -13.96
CA ASP A 656 -5.45 -50.62 -12.88
C ASP A 656 -4.68 -51.92 -12.60
N ASP A 657 -4.65 -52.83 -13.56
CA ASP A 657 -4.08 -54.19 -13.47
C ASP A 657 -3.02 -54.47 -14.56
N LEU A 658 -2.43 -55.68 -14.52
CA LEU A 658 -1.34 -56.08 -15.43
C LEU A 658 -1.81 -56.42 -16.85
N ASP A 659 -3.03 -56.92 -17.04
CA ASP A 659 -3.55 -57.27 -18.37
C ASP A 659 -4.02 -56.03 -19.12
N ALA A 660 -4.67 -55.10 -18.41
CA ALA A 660 -4.89 -53.72 -18.83
C ALA A 660 -3.59 -53.04 -19.26
N ALA A 661 -2.52 -53.14 -18.46
CA ALA A 661 -1.21 -52.56 -18.79
C ALA A 661 -0.58 -53.20 -20.04
N ASN A 662 -0.62 -54.52 -20.18
CA ASN A 662 -0.10 -55.23 -21.35
C ASN A 662 -0.89 -54.89 -22.63
N HIS A 663 -2.22 -54.85 -22.55
CA HIS A 663 -3.07 -54.43 -23.67
C HIS A 663 -2.80 -52.96 -24.06
N TYR A 664 -2.76 -52.05 -23.07
CA TYR A 664 -2.46 -50.64 -23.30
C TYR A 664 -1.11 -50.46 -23.98
N ARG A 665 -0.06 -51.14 -23.51
CA ARG A 665 1.25 -51.11 -24.15
C ARG A 665 1.20 -51.60 -25.59
N LYS A 666 0.56 -52.75 -25.85
CA LYS A 666 0.45 -53.38 -27.18
C LYS A 666 -0.16 -52.45 -28.23
N GLU A 667 -1.11 -51.61 -27.84
CA GLU A 667 -1.73 -50.64 -28.73
C GLU A 667 -0.95 -49.32 -28.82
N VAL A 668 -0.40 -48.79 -27.71
CA VAL A 668 0.42 -47.56 -27.73
C VAL A 668 1.65 -47.70 -28.63
N VAL A 669 2.37 -48.84 -28.58
CA VAL A 669 3.62 -49.01 -29.36
C VAL A 669 3.43 -49.00 -30.88
N LYS A 670 2.19 -49.13 -31.37
CA LYS A 670 1.84 -48.96 -32.80
C LYS A 670 1.78 -47.49 -33.22
N ILE A 671 1.67 -46.57 -32.27
CA ILE A 671 1.37 -45.14 -32.47
C ILE A 671 2.55 -44.26 -32.05
N THR A 672 3.23 -44.61 -30.96
CA THR A 672 4.30 -43.81 -30.33
C THR A 672 5.10 -44.65 -29.34
N HIS A 673 6.21 -44.12 -28.81
CA HIS A 673 6.92 -44.74 -27.70
C HIS A 673 6.01 -44.88 -26.47
N CYS A 674 5.91 -46.10 -25.92
CA CYS A 674 5.16 -46.36 -24.70
C CYS A 674 6.06 -46.16 -23.47
N PRO A 675 5.75 -45.20 -22.58
CA PRO A 675 6.51 -44.96 -21.35
C PRO A 675 6.37 -46.13 -20.36
N THR A 676 7.00 -46.00 -19.18
CA THR A 676 6.81 -46.96 -18.09
C THR A 676 5.36 -46.94 -17.61
N LEU A 677 4.78 -48.14 -17.45
CA LEU A 677 3.46 -48.34 -16.87
C LEU A 677 3.59 -48.92 -15.46
N LEU A 678 2.75 -48.47 -14.54
CA LEU A 678 2.60 -48.98 -13.18
C LEU A 678 1.15 -49.37 -12.95
N THR A 679 0.89 -50.57 -12.44
CA THR A 679 -0.46 -51.01 -12.07
C THR A 679 -0.79 -50.59 -10.65
N ARG A 680 -2.06 -50.30 -10.34
CA ARG A 680 -2.55 -50.04 -8.97
C ARG A 680 -2.37 -51.28 -8.07
N GLU A 681 -2.33 -52.48 -8.65
CA GLU A 681 -2.00 -53.71 -7.93
C GLU A 681 -0.53 -53.75 -7.49
N GLY A 682 0.40 -53.26 -8.31
CA GLY A 682 1.81 -53.09 -7.96
C GLY A 682 2.83 -53.56 -9.01
N ASP A 683 2.45 -53.80 -10.25
CA ASP A 683 3.34 -54.33 -11.29
C ASP A 683 3.93 -53.20 -12.13
N ARG A 684 5.18 -53.34 -12.55
CA ARG A 684 5.88 -52.38 -13.42
C ARG A 684 6.20 -53.00 -14.78
N ILE A 685 5.66 -52.40 -15.84
CA ILE A 685 6.12 -52.61 -17.21
C ILE A 685 7.02 -51.44 -17.58
N ARG A 686 8.33 -51.67 -17.67
CA ARG A 686 9.29 -50.62 -18.04
C ARG A 686 9.05 -50.12 -19.47
N SER A 687 9.54 -48.93 -19.82
CA SER A 687 9.43 -48.35 -21.17
C SER A 687 9.96 -49.25 -22.31
N ASN A 688 10.92 -50.13 -22.03
CA ASN A 688 11.41 -51.15 -22.97
C ASN A 688 10.54 -52.43 -23.06
N GLY A 689 9.51 -52.55 -22.23
CA GLY A 689 8.57 -53.69 -22.20
C GLY A 689 8.91 -54.78 -21.20
N LYS A 690 10.00 -54.68 -20.43
CA LYS A 690 10.33 -55.66 -19.39
C LYS A 690 9.38 -55.51 -18.19
N PHE A 691 8.69 -56.59 -17.85
CA PHE A 691 7.87 -56.75 -16.64
C PHE A 691 8.18 -58.08 -15.93
N GLY A 692 7.57 -58.33 -14.77
CA GLY A 692 7.77 -59.54 -13.97
C GLY A 692 9.07 -59.59 -13.15
N GLY A 693 9.13 -60.54 -12.21
CA GLY A 693 10.21 -60.68 -11.23
C GLY A 693 10.13 -59.66 -10.08
N LEU A 694 10.81 -59.95 -8.96
CA LEU A 694 10.72 -59.17 -7.70
C LEU A 694 11.02 -57.66 -7.90
N GLN A 695 11.96 -57.30 -8.76
CA GLN A 695 12.31 -55.90 -9.05
C GLN A 695 11.22 -55.11 -9.81
N ASN A 696 10.17 -55.78 -10.29
CA ASN A 696 9.02 -55.16 -10.96
C ASN A 696 7.69 -55.40 -10.23
N LYS A 697 7.72 -55.86 -8.96
CA LYS A 697 6.55 -55.88 -8.07
C LYS A 697 6.77 -54.95 -6.88
N ALA A 698 5.84 -54.02 -6.67
CA ALA A 698 5.80 -53.13 -5.52
C ALA A 698 5.51 -53.93 -4.24
N PRO A 699 6.29 -53.75 -3.16
CA PRO A 699 6.01 -54.42 -1.89
C PRO A 699 4.75 -53.82 -1.22
N PRO A 700 4.20 -54.49 -0.19
CA PRO A 700 3.21 -53.89 0.71
C PRO A 700 3.69 -52.57 1.30
N MET A 701 2.77 -51.64 1.56
CA MET A 701 3.09 -50.25 1.92
C MET A 701 3.98 -50.15 3.17
N ASP A 702 3.77 -51.01 4.17
CA ASP A 702 4.52 -51.06 5.43
C ASP A 702 6.01 -51.36 5.20
N LYS A 703 6.33 -52.14 4.16
CA LYS A 703 7.71 -52.50 3.80
C LYS A 703 8.47 -51.38 3.08
N LEU A 704 7.79 -50.27 2.73
CA LEU A 704 8.43 -49.05 2.21
C LEU A 704 9.06 -48.19 3.33
N ARG A 705 9.05 -48.66 4.60
CA ARG A 705 9.66 -47.97 5.76
C ARG A 705 9.18 -46.51 5.92
N GLY A 706 7.92 -46.26 5.53
CA GLY A 706 7.28 -44.94 5.56
C GLY A 706 7.83 -43.91 4.55
N MET A 707 8.66 -44.34 3.60
CA MET A 707 8.99 -43.59 2.36
C MET A 707 7.79 -43.61 1.41
N VAL A 708 6.67 -42.99 1.82
CA VAL A 708 5.41 -42.96 1.06
C VAL A 708 4.82 -41.56 1.09
N PHE A 709 4.43 -41.02 -0.08
CA PHE A 709 3.83 -39.69 -0.18
C PHE A 709 2.59 -39.54 0.72
N GLY A 710 2.50 -38.41 1.44
CA GLY A 710 1.37 -38.10 2.31
C GLY A 710 0.04 -38.00 1.56
N ALA A 711 -1.08 -38.18 2.25
CA ALA A 711 -2.41 -37.90 1.71
C ALA A 711 -2.74 -36.40 1.88
N PRO A 712 -3.33 -35.74 0.86
CA PRO A 712 -3.67 -34.32 0.93
C PRO A 712 -4.81 -34.04 1.91
N MET A 713 -4.96 -32.77 2.30
CA MET A 713 -6.05 -32.34 3.17
C MET A 713 -7.42 -32.63 2.49
N PRO A 714 -8.40 -33.27 3.17
CA PRO A 714 -9.63 -33.71 2.54
C PRO A 714 -10.42 -32.58 1.90
N LYS A 715 -11.08 -32.85 0.76
CA LYS A 715 -11.87 -31.85 0.01
C LYS A 715 -12.92 -31.14 0.89
N LEU A 716 -13.50 -31.85 1.87
CA LEU A 716 -14.40 -31.30 2.88
C LEU A 716 -13.79 -30.14 3.68
N TYR A 717 -12.50 -30.19 4.03
CA TYR A 717 -11.82 -29.08 4.74
C TYR A 717 -11.84 -27.79 3.92
N ARG A 718 -11.57 -27.87 2.61
CA ARG A 718 -11.61 -26.71 1.70
C ARG A 718 -13.04 -26.17 1.56
N THR A 719 -14.04 -27.05 1.49
CA THR A 719 -15.46 -26.67 1.47
C THR A 719 -15.87 -25.95 2.76
N LEU A 720 -15.49 -26.48 3.93
CA LEU A 720 -15.78 -25.87 5.24
C LEU A 720 -15.09 -24.51 5.38
N SER A 721 -13.83 -24.38 4.93
CA SER A 721 -13.11 -23.10 4.92
C SER A 721 -13.88 -22.04 4.12
N GLY A 722 -14.25 -22.33 2.87
CA GLY A 722 -15.03 -21.40 2.04
C GLY A 722 -16.43 -21.06 2.60
N GLN A 723 -17.07 -22.00 3.32
CA GLN A 723 -18.32 -21.71 4.04
C GLN A 723 -18.09 -20.77 5.22
N ILE A 724 -17.01 -20.94 5.99
CA ILE A 724 -16.62 -20.06 7.11
C ILE A 724 -16.31 -18.66 6.57
N ASP A 725 -15.52 -18.53 5.51
CA ASP A 725 -15.16 -17.25 4.89
C ASP A 725 -16.39 -16.49 4.37
N LEU A 726 -17.36 -17.21 3.78
CA LEU A 726 -18.61 -16.63 3.29
C LEU A 726 -19.53 -16.20 4.44
N LEU A 727 -19.61 -16.98 5.52
CA LEU A 727 -20.35 -16.62 6.73
C LEU A 727 -19.74 -15.39 7.43
N GLN A 728 -18.41 -15.30 7.51
CA GLN A 728 -17.72 -14.12 8.05
C GLN A 728 -17.99 -12.87 7.19
N GLN A 729 -17.93 -12.99 5.87
CA GLN A 729 -18.28 -11.88 4.96
C GLN A 729 -19.74 -11.43 5.13
N TYR A 730 -20.68 -12.37 5.25
CA TYR A 730 -22.07 -12.07 5.52
C TYR A 730 -22.27 -11.38 6.88
N ARG A 731 -21.61 -11.88 7.94
CA ARG A 731 -21.59 -11.24 9.27
C ARG A 731 -21.14 -9.79 9.17
N THR A 732 -20.02 -9.52 8.50
CA THR A 732 -19.51 -8.15 8.32
C THR A 732 -20.47 -7.28 7.51
N ALA A 733 -21.16 -7.82 6.49
CA ALA A 733 -22.17 -7.09 5.74
C ALA A 733 -23.40 -6.73 6.59
N VAL A 734 -23.88 -7.64 7.44
CA VAL A 734 -24.96 -7.36 8.40
C VAL A 734 -24.56 -6.27 9.40
N VAL A 735 -23.33 -6.30 9.91
CA VAL A 735 -22.83 -5.27 10.83
C VAL A 735 -22.69 -3.90 10.12
N LYS A 736 -22.14 -3.83 8.90
CA LYS A 736 -22.10 -2.56 8.13
C LYS A 736 -23.51 -2.03 7.87
N LEU A 737 -24.44 -2.90 7.48
CA LEU A 737 -25.82 -2.48 7.21
C LEU A 737 -26.50 -1.92 8.47
N HIS A 738 -26.24 -2.50 9.64
CA HIS A 738 -26.77 -1.98 10.90
C HIS A 738 -26.16 -0.62 11.26
N SER A 739 -24.83 -0.46 11.15
CA SER A 739 -24.19 0.83 11.49
C SER A 739 -24.62 1.95 10.55
N VAL A 740 -24.58 1.74 9.23
CA VAL A 740 -24.95 2.81 8.26
C VAL A 740 -26.43 3.20 8.38
N ASN A 741 -27.32 2.26 8.74
CA ASN A 741 -28.71 2.61 9.09
C ASN A 741 -28.81 3.40 10.39
N GLN A 742 -28.00 3.08 11.41
CA GLN A 742 -27.95 3.84 12.66
C GLN A 742 -27.42 5.27 12.41
N ASP A 743 -26.34 5.42 11.63
CA ASP A 743 -25.76 6.70 11.25
C ASP A 743 -26.79 7.57 10.49
N LEU A 744 -27.46 7.00 9.48
CA LEU A 744 -28.54 7.67 8.75
C LEU A 744 -29.71 8.05 9.69
N HIS A 745 -30.10 7.16 10.61
CA HIS A 745 -31.18 7.46 11.56
C HIS A 745 -30.81 8.59 12.52
N SER A 746 -29.60 8.61 13.06
CA SER A 746 -29.09 9.70 13.90
C SER A 746 -29.01 11.03 13.15
N GLN A 747 -28.69 11.03 11.85
CA GLN A 747 -28.70 12.26 11.04
C GLN A 747 -30.11 12.70 10.61
N LEU A 748 -31.06 11.77 10.50
CA LEU A 748 -32.48 12.12 10.36
C LEU A 748 -33.07 12.63 11.69
N GLN A 749 -32.56 12.20 12.84
CA GLN A 749 -32.92 12.78 14.14
C GLN A 749 -32.31 14.18 14.33
N SER A 750 -31.04 14.41 13.99
CA SER A 750 -30.38 15.73 14.12
C SER A 750 -31.10 16.81 13.32
N LEU A 751 -31.56 16.49 12.11
CA LEU A 751 -32.39 17.35 11.25
C LEU A 751 -33.76 17.72 11.85
N ASN A 752 -34.29 16.92 12.78
CA ASN A 752 -35.59 17.15 13.42
C ASN A 752 -35.48 17.84 14.80
N THR A 753 -34.27 18.21 15.24
CA THR A 753 -34.04 18.93 16.51
C THR A 753 -34.80 20.28 16.57
N PRO A 754 -35.19 20.74 17.76
CA PRO A 754 -35.88 22.03 17.91
C PRO A 754 -35.04 23.20 17.40
N ASP A 755 -33.71 23.13 17.52
CA ASP A 755 -32.80 24.15 17.00
C ASP A 755 -32.81 24.21 15.47
N MET A 756 -32.73 23.07 14.76
CA MET A 756 -32.86 23.05 13.30
C MET A 756 -34.25 23.50 12.82
N GLN A 757 -35.32 23.18 13.57
CA GLN A 757 -36.65 23.71 13.29
C GLN A 757 -36.71 25.23 13.49
N LYS A 758 -36.10 25.76 14.55
CA LYS A 758 -35.98 27.20 14.82
C LYS A 758 -35.17 27.91 13.72
N THR A 759 -34.02 27.39 13.31
CA THR A 759 -33.23 27.95 12.20
C THR A 759 -34.02 27.97 10.88
N LYS A 760 -34.88 26.96 10.64
CA LYS A 760 -35.78 26.93 9.49
C LYS A 760 -36.90 27.97 9.58
N GLN A 761 -37.38 28.30 10.79
CA GLN A 761 -38.32 29.40 11.03
C GLN A 761 -37.64 30.76 10.84
N GLU A 762 -36.44 30.95 11.41
CA GLU A 762 -35.61 32.16 11.25
C GLU A 762 -35.33 32.47 9.78
N LEU A 763 -34.98 31.47 8.97
CA LEU A 763 -34.84 31.61 7.51
C LEU A 763 -36.16 32.11 6.86
N ALA A 764 -37.30 31.50 7.21
CA ALA A 764 -38.60 31.91 6.67
C ALA A 764 -39.05 33.31 7.13
N GLU A 765 -38.59 33.78 8.28
CA GLU A 765 -38.80 35.15 8.76
C GLU A 765 -37.87 36.16 8.09
N GLN A 766 -36.59 35.82 7.91
CA GLN A 766 -35.66 36.62 7.13
C GLN A 766 -36.15 36.79 5.69
N GLU A 767 -36.65 35.74 5.04
CA GLU A 767 -37.23 35.83 3.68
C GLU A 767 -38.49 36.71 3.60
N LYS A 768 -39.31 36.78 4.66
CA LYS A 768 -40.44 37.73 4.73
C LYS A 768 -39.95 39.17 4.94
N SER A 769 -38.95 39.34 5.82
CA SER A 769 -38.34 40.63 6.13
C SER A 769 -37.65 41.25 4.91
N LEU A 770 -36.93 40.43 4.13
CA LEU A 770 -36.31 40.82 2.87
C LEU A 770 -37.34 41.36 1.88
N LYS A 771 -38.43 40.61 1.62
CA LYS A 771 -39.52 41.03 0.71
C LYS A 771 -40.14 42.36 1.11
N LEU A 772 -40.38 42.56 2.41
CA LEU A 772 -40.93 43.83 2.94
C LEU A 772 -39.96 45.01 2.74
N ILE A 773 -38.65 44.75 2.69
CA ILE A 773 -37.62 45.78 2.42
C ILE A 773 -37.47 46.03 0.92
N GLU A 774 -37.51 44.99 0.08
CA GLU A 774 -37.55 45.10 -1.39
C GLU A 774 -38.77 45.92 -1.86
N GLU A 775 -39.93 45.71 -1.24
CA GLU A 775 -41.14 46.52 -1.48
C GLU A 775 -40.98 47.98 -1.07
N LYS A 776 -40.33 48.26 0.08
CA LYS A 776 -40.04 49.62 0.55
C LYS A 776 -38.94 50.33 -0.26
N LEU A 777 -38.09 49.58 -0.93
CA LEU A 777 -37.10 50.09 -1.89
C LEU A 777 -37.69 50.31 -3.29
N GLY A 778 -38.95 49.94 -3.54
CA GLY A 778 -39.64 50.16 -4.81
C GLY A 778 -39.24 49.21 -5.95
N LEU A 779 -38.49 48.14 -5.66
CA LEU A 779 -37.87 47.23 -6.64
C LEU A 779 -38.86 46.27 -7.35
N ARG A 780 -40.11 46.70 -7.58
CA ARG A 780 -41.21 45.88 -8.12
C ARG A 780 -41.62 46.34 -9.53
N GLY A 781 -40.65 46.40 -10.45
CA GLY A 781 -40.92 46.47 -11.88
C GLY A 781 -41.49 45.16 -12.46
N PRO A 782 -42.05 45.17 -13.69
CA PRO A 782 -42.54 43.96 -14.35
C PRO A 782 -41.42 42.97 -14.66
N MET A 783 -41.78 41.70 -14.93
CA MET A 783 -40.79 40.66 -15.21
C MET A 783 -40.04 40.91 -16.50
N ASP A 784 -38.74 41.18 -16.38
CA ASP A 784 -37.75 40.65 -17.30
C ASP A 784 -36.89 39.57 -16.63
N ARG A 785 -36.53 38.53 -17.38
CA ARG A 785 -36.03 37.25 -16.80
C ARG A 785 -34.52 37.20 -16.60
N VAL A 786 -33.77 38.20 -17.05
CA VAL A 786 -32.32 38.15 -17.20
C VAL A 786 -31.58 38.41 -15.88
N SER A 787 -31.85 39.54 -15.21
CA SER A 787 -31.03 40.02 -14.08
C SER A 787 -31.09 39.15 -12.80
N ARG A 788 -32.03 38.20 -12.71
CA ARG A 788 -32.14 37.30 -11.54
C ARG A 788 -31.09 36.17 -11.55
N ALA A 789 -30.33 36.01 -12.63
CA ALA A 789 -29.26 35.00 -12.72
C ALA A 789 -27.96 35.43 -12.00
N ALA A 790 -27.55 36.70 -12.10
CA ALA A 790 -26.25 37.17 -11.63
C ALA A 790 -26.09 37.17 -10.09
N LEU A 791 -27.19 37.35 -9.34
CA LEU A 791 -27.19 37.30 -7.87
C LEU A 791 -27.62 35.94 -7.29
N PHE A 792 -28.04 35.00 -8.15
CA PHE A 792 -28.41 33.64 -7.78
C PHE A 792 -27.87 32.62 -8.78
N SER A 793 -26.55 32.66 -8.99
CA SER A 793 -25.77 31.61 -9.64
C SER A 793 -25.84 30.33 -8.80
N ARG A 794 -26.91 29.56 -8.98
CA ARG A 794 -26.99 28.18 -8.48
C ARG A 794 -25.77 27.42 -8.99
N PRO A 795 -25.05 26.65 -8.15
CA PRO A 795 -24.08 25.69 -8.66
C PRO A 795 -24.80 24.76 -9.63
N VAL A 796 -24.23 24.59 -10.82
CA VAL A 796 -24.82 23.74 -11.86
C VAL A 796 -24.93 22.33 -11.31
N ARG A 797 -26.16 21.80 -11.22
CA ARG A 797 -26.35 20.39 -10.87
C ARG A 797 -25.56 19.55 -11.89
N PRO A 798 -24.59 18.71 -11.47
CA PRO A 798 -24.06 17.72 -12.38
C PRO A 798 -25.24 16.85 -12.83
N LYS A 799 -25.47 16.79 -14.15
CA LYS A 799 -26.45 15.86 -14.71
C LYS A 799 -25.92 14.45 -14.51
N GLY A 800 -26.32 13.82 -13.42
CA GLY A 800 -26.23 12.37 -13.28
C GLY A 800 -26.88 11.71 -14.52
N PRO A 801 -26.32 10.61 -15.05
CA PRO A 801 -26.83 10.00 -16.27
C PRO A 801 -28.28 9.55 -16.04
N SER A 802 -29.21 10.14 -16.79
CA SER A 802 -30.62 9.75 -16.75
C SER A 802 -30.78 8.32 -17.24
N GLN A 803 -31.47 7.48 -16.48
CA GLN A 803 -31.89 6.15 -16.92
C GLN A 803 -32.68 6.25 -18.22
N TYR A 804 -32.22 5.54 -19.25
CA TYR A 804 -33.09 5.11 -20.35
C TYR A 804 -33.82 3.85 -19.90
N ASP A 805 -34.88 4.02 -19.11
CA ASP A 805 -35.88 2.97 -18.88
C ASP A 805 -37.08 3.19 -19.78
N CYS A 806 -37.11 2.49 -20.91
CA CYS A 806 -38.34 2.27 -21.68
C CYS A 806 -38.80 0.83 -21.44
N MET A 807 -39.90 0.69 -20.70
CA MET A 807 -40.53 -0.59 -20.39
C MET A 807 -41.01 -1.31 -21.66
N ALA A 808 -40.88 -2.63 -21.71
CA ALA A 808 -42.04 -3.52 -21.79
C ALA A 808 -41.67 -5.00 -21.51
N GLN A 809 -42.41 -5.59 -20.57
CA GLN A 809 -43.07 -6.91 -20.62
C GLN A 809 -42.59 -7.96 -21.65
N TRP A 810 -42.45 -9.23 -21.25
CA TRP A 810 -43.56 -10.21 -21.30
C TRP A 810 -43.20 -11.47 -20.48
N THR A 811 -44.17 -12.38 -20.31
CA THR A 811 -44.20 -13.43 -19.27
C THR A 811 -43.61 -14.78 -19.69
N GLU A 812 -43.46 -15.70 -18.73
CA GLU A 812 -43.24 -17.13 -18.97
C GLU A 812 -44.37 -17.74 -19.84
N SER A 813 -44.05 -18.65 -20.76
CA SER A 813 -44.54 -20.05 -20.76
C SER A 813 -44.24 -20.87 -22.05
N VAL A 814 -43.81 -22.13 -21.84
CA VAL A 814 -44.28 -23.38 -22.50
C VAL A 814 -44.34 -23.49 -24.05
N TRP A 815 -43.30 -24.11 -24.62
CA TRP A 815 -43.29 -25.28 -25.53
C TRP A 815 -44.06 -25.38 -26.89
N LEU A 816 -43.41 -26.13 -27.81
CA LEU A 816 -43.92 -27.08 -28.85
C LEU A 816 -44.14 -26.66 -30.35
N THR A 817 -43.36 -27.35 -31.20
CA THR A 817 -43.66 -27.94 -32.55
C THR A 817 -44.06 -27.15 -33.81
N SER A 818 -43.16 -27.25 -34.82
CA SER A 818 -43.44 -27.76 -36.21
C SER A 818 -44.26 -26.90 -37.20
N SER A 819 -44.16 -27.01 -38.53
CA SER A 819 -43.14 -27.61 -39.44
C SER A 819 -43.45 -27.28 -40.92
N ALA A 820 -42.43 -27.33 -41.80
CA ALA A 820 -42.49 -27.24 -43.28
C ALA A 820 -43.06 -25.92 -43.86
N GLY A 821 -42.77 -25.49 -45.09
CA GLY A 821 -41.86 -25.94 -46.17
C GLY A 821 -41.88 -24.86 -47.28
N LEU A 822 -41.24 -24.95 -48.45
CA LEU A 822 -40.27 -25.91 -49.03
C LEU A 822 -39.64 -25.24 -50.30
N CYS A 823 -38.61 -25.85 -50.90
CA CYS A 823 -37.83 -25.38 -52.08
C CYS A 823 -36.98 -24.10 -51.86
N GLY A 824 -35.72 -23.99 -52.33
CA GLY A 824 -34.91 -24.82 -53.25
C GLY A 824 -34.63 -24.06 -54.56
N LEU A 825 -33.51 -24.19 -55.28
CA LEU A 825 -32.30 -25.06 -55.29
C LEU A 825 -31.05 -24.13 -55.45
N VAL A 826 -29.75 -24.46 -55.40
CA VAL A 826 -28.86 -25.62 -55.12
C VAL A 826 -27.48 -24.99 -54.73
N ALA A 827 -26.74 -25.35 -53.67
CA ALA A 827 -25.90 -26.55 -53.42
C ALA A 827 -24.58 -26.60 -54.25
N PHE A 828 -23.41 -27.02 -53.74
CA PHE A 828 -23.07 -27.66 -52.45
C PHE A 828 -21.58 -27.51 -52.03
N GLN A 829 -21.18 -28.17 -50.92
CA GLN A 829 -19.88 -28.12 -50.21
C GLN A 829 -19.61 -26.78 -49.46
N GLY A 830 -19.76 -26.66 -48.13
CA GLY A 830 -20.13 -27.61 -47.07
C GLY A 830 -18.94 -28.41 -46.51
N ILE A 831 -18.76 -28.68 -45.20
CA ILE A 831 -19.53 -28.44 -43.95
C ILE A 831 -18.47 -28.36 -42.79
N GLY A 832 -18.58 -27.64 -41.66
CA GLY A 832 -19.63 -26.78 -41.08
C GLY A 832 -19.23 -26.31 -39.65
N SER A 833 -20.19 -25.83 -38.84
CA SER A 833 -19.96 -25.14 -37.54
C SER A 833 -20.33 -25.99 -36.28
N PRO A 834 -20.51 -25.43 -35.06
CA PRO A 834 -19.52 -25.50 -33.97
C PRO A 834 -19.95 -26.32 -32.72
N PRO A 835 -19.03 -26.66 -31.80
CA PRO A 835 -19.38 -27.22 -30.49
C PRO A 835 -19.61 -26.15 -29.41
N LYS A 836 -20.66 -26.34 -28.61
CA LYS A 836 -20.90 -25.62 -27.34
C LYS A 836 -19.97 -26.18 -26.25
N ASN A 837 -19.47 -25.33 -25.34
CA ASN A 837 -19.51 -25.58 -23.88
C ASN A 837 -18.92 -24.42 -23.05
N SER A 838 -19.79 -23.49 -22.66
CA SER A 838 -19.48 -22.37 -21.75
C SER A 838 -19.57 -22.78 -20.28
N SER A 839 -18.53 -23.41 -19.72
CA SER A 839 -18.52 -23.74 -18.28
C SER A 839 -17.15 -23.85 -17.57
N GLN A 840 -16.02 -24.04 -18.28
CA GLN A 840 -14.72 -24.32 -17.63
C GLN A 840 -13.71 -23.15 -17.56
N PHE A 841 -13.84 -22.10 -18.38
CA PHE A 841 -12.84 -21.02 -18.50
C PHE A 841 -12.82 -19.97 -17.36
N ARG A 842 -13.53 -20.19 -16.24
CA ARG A 842 -13.65 -19.21 -15.13
C ARG A 842 -13.11 -19.67 -13.77
N ARG A 843 -12.26 -20.70 -13.71
CA ARG A 843 -11.82 -21.28 -12.42
C ARG A 843 -10.31 -21.53 -12.19
N MET A 844 -9.41 -21.20 -13.13
CA MET A 844 -7.95 -21.44 -12.96
C MET A 844 -7.08 -20.20 -12.72
N TYR A 845 -7.57 -18.97 -12.92
CA TYR A 845 -6.80 -17.73 -12.70
C TYR A 845 -7.27 -16.95 -11.45
N ARG A 846 -7.35 -17.62 -10.28
CA ARG A 846 -7.76 -16.97 -9.02
C ARG A 846 -7.11 -17.50 -7.74
N LEU A 847 -6.12 -18.39 -7.83
CA LEU A 847 -5.48 -19.02 -6.67
C LEU A 847 -3.94 -19.09 -6.74
N SER A 848 -3.33 -18.59 -7.81
CA SER A 848 -1.87 -18.62 -8.04
C SER A 848 -1.18 -17.27 -7.88
N TYR A 849 -1.90 -16.21 -7.51
CA TYR A 849 -1.38 -14.83 -7.51
C TYR A 849 -1.45 -14.10 -6.15
N GLU A 850 -2.10 -14.65 -5.12
CA GLU A 850 -2.21 -13.98 -3.81
C GLU A 850 -1.04 -14.30 -2.85
N GLU A 851 -0.21 -15.32 -3.15
CA GLU A 851 1.01 -15.63 -2.37
C GLU A 851 2.30 -15.07 -3.01
N ALA A 852 2.36 -14.97 -4.34
CA ALA A 852 3.55 -14.48 -5.06
C ALA A 852 3.82 -12.97 -4.91
N ALA A 853 2.81 -12.18 -4.52
CA ALA A 853 2.93 -10.74 -4.32
C ALA A 853 3.54 -10.35 -2.94
N ALA A 854 3.86 -11.33 -2.09
CA ALA A 854 4.37 -11.09 -0.74
C ALA A 854 5.91 -11.12 -0.62
N SER A 855 6.62 -11.52 -1.68
CA SER A 855 8.08 -11.77 -1.65
C SER A 855 8.91 -10.98 -2.67
N ALA A 856 8.29 -10.25 -3.60
CA ALA A 856 8.97 -9.35 -4.52
C ALA A 856 8.69 -7.88 -4.14
N ASN A 857 9.69 -7.01 -4.16
CA ASN A 857 9.42 -5.57 -4.06
C ASN A 857 8.72 -5.10 -5.34
N LEU A 858 7.56 -4.46 -5.20
CA LEU A 858 6.79 -3.96 -6.34
C LEU A 858 6.88 -2.44 -6.41
N HIS A 859 7.23 -1.92 -7.58
CA HIS A 859 7.27 -0.48 -7.85
C HIS A 859 6.11 -0.09 -8.77
N ILE A 860 5.64 1.15 -8.62
CA ILE A 860 4.60 1.71 -9.49
C ILE A 860 5.29 2.58 -10.53
N ARG A 861 5.33 2.11 -11.79
CA ARG A 861 5.85 2.83 -12.94
C ARG A 861 4.73 3.68 -13.53
N ILE A 862 5.02 4.97 -13.76
CA ILE A 862 4.07 5.93 -14.32
C ILE A 862 4.63 6.41 -15.64
N GLU A 863 3.80 6.42 -16.67
CA GLU A 863 4.11 6.94 -17.99
C GLU A 863 3.06 7.99 -18.39
N TRP A 864 3.54 9.10 -18.93
CA TRP A 864 2.70 10.18 -19.45
C TRP A 864 2.73 10.11 -20.97
N ASP A 865 1.55 9.97 -21.57
CA ASP A 865 1.39 9.97 -23.03
C ASP A 865 0.92 11.36 -23.51
N PRO A 866 1.79 12.16 -24.14
CA PRO A 866 1.41 13.47 -24.69
C PRO A 866 0.67 13.38 -26.04
N THR A 867 0.49 12.19 -26.63
CA THR A 867 0.15 12.06 -28.06
C THR A 867 -1.36 11.99 -28.38
N GLU A 868 -2.22 11.61 -27.44
CA GLU A 868 -3.69 11.67 -27.61
C GLU A 868 -4.27 13.10 -27.48
N GLY A 869 -3.47 14.09 -27.09
CA GLY A 869 -3.88 15.48 -26.80
C GLY A 869 -4.22 16.38 -28.00
N LYS A 870 -4.74 15.84 -29.12
CA LYS A 870 -5.07 16.63 -30.32
C LYS A 870 -6.37 17.43 -30.16
N GLY A 871 -6.29 18.57 -29.48
CA GLY A 871 -7.40 19.50 -29.27
C GLY A 871 -7.03 20.93 -28.86
N ILE A 872 -5.75 21.31 -28.94
CA ILE A 872 -5.27 22.68 -28.70
C ILE A 872 -4.49 23.12 -29.94
N ASP A 873 -4.79 24.32 -30.43
CA ASP A 873 -4.29 24.84 -31.70
C ASP A 873 -2.81 25.26 -31.60
N GLN A 874 -1.97 24.83 -32.55
CA GLN A 874 -0.55 25.17 -32.59
C GLN A 874 -0.31 26.38 -33.50
N SER A 875 -0.71 27.55 -33.02
CA SER A 875 -0.27 28.84 -33.55
C SER A 875 0.28 29.73 -32.43
N TYR A 876 1.15 30.68 -32.79
CA TYR A 876 1.87 31.60 -31.89
C TYR A 876 2.86 30.97 -30.90
N LEU A 877 4.01 30.51 -31.44
CA LEU A 877 5.30 30.73 -30.78
C LEU A 877 6.44 30.71 -31.83
N MET A 878 6.72 31.89 -32.40
CA MET A 878 7.83 32.11 -33.33
C MET A 878 8.81 33.14 -32.76
N GLU A 879 10.09 32.88 -32.99
CA GLU A 879 11.24 33.79 -33.00
C GLU A 879 11.50 34.74 -31.80
N SER A 880 12.58 34.44 -31.08
CA SER A 880 13.58 35.44 -30.67
C SER A 880 14.92 34.77 -30.39
N ASN A 881 15.87 34.89 -31.33
CA ASN A 881 17.24 34.40 -31.21
C ASN A 881 18.19 35.56 -30.85
N CYS A 882 19.06 35.42 -29.86
CA CYS A 882 20.31 36.21 -29.82
C CYS A 882 21.46 35.55 -29.04
N VAL A 883 22.29 34.84 -29.81
CA VAL A 883 23.69 34.42 -29.61
C VAL A 883 24.53 35.22 -28.61
N LEU A 884 25.37 34.54 -27.79
CA LEU A 884 26.80 34.88 -27.63
C LEU A 884 27.70 33.77 -27.02
N LYS A 885 28.40 33.05 -27.92
CA LYS A 885 29.80 32.54 -27.85
C LYS A 885 30.39 31.86 -26.59
N ASN A 886 30.92 30.64 -26.85
CA ASN A 886 32.29 30.16 -26.53
C ASN A 886 32.64 29.84 -25.05
N VAL A 887 33.63 28.99 -24.70
CA VAL A 887 34.48 27.94 -25.36
C VAL A 887 35.00 27.07 -24.19
N ASN A 888 35.15 25.74 -24.26
CA ASN A 888 36.25 25.04 -24.94
C ASN A 888 36.02 23.51 -24.99
N LYS A 889 36.89 22.78 -25.72
CA LYS A 889 36.95 21.31 -25.71
C LYS A 889 38.01 20.79 -24.73
N LEU A 890 37.75 19.65 -24.11
CA LEU A 890 38.56 18.43 -24.26
C LEU A 890 37.69 17.19 -24.02
#